data_AF-A0A6A0IJL9-F1
#
_entry.id   AF-A0A6A0IJL9-F1
#
_cell.length_a   1.000
_cell.length_b   1.000
_cell.length_c   1.000
_cell.angle_alpha   90.00
_cell.angle_beta   90.00
_cell.angle_gamma   90.00
#
_symmetry.space_group_name_H-M   'P 1'
#
loop_
_entity.id
_entity.type
_entity.pdbx_description
1 polymer ?
#
loop_
_entity_poly.entity_id
_entity_poly.type
_entity_poly.pdbx_seq_one_letter_code
_entity_poly.pdbx_strand_id
1 'polypeptide(L)'
;MTRGPADDAEVEEARPGSGQSDPVATLVRGAANGLVLALCLAGAFWAGPAVPDPVRAALGAALVAAIASASWRLSPLAFRGQWLPERLVAAQVTALGAAVLPATVLGHFGLLSARGVFASAAAFFAASLLARPPEASGPAGPVHGPERHVLGAAVLGVAAFVLVSAYAARDLPPGVHAYDDTSYHLTAVATWRDSGDLRMVKFPVGDGATAFYPIAGELWSFFLLSALDPSDYLARFSELPFAVGALFAIAAIARRLGASVPAAGAGALLYATVPRVFPELMLSAGNDNVVAFLVLALVLALLSLSASPVPSAAAFAGLTFGLLVGTKYTGLILSLPLLALVPAALLAGGAKARGRGGWPGSAALFGLVASLAGGYTYLRNLVTAGNPVFPAPVRLLGRVLFEGWSGASVEAWRDRPEYPIEPFRFLLGNVEMYGPLFRVLVLPAAVLAPFAALAWLRGRPRLAAAAVLLLPAVFYAEFLFLMIDHRDVRYFLAAIALGCAAVAFFLDRLPGATWLRGGLALASLGFVASSLQGKLRAGVLVAAALGACLPALRRLLEGRAWVVRVGALPLAIVAGGGAVAAFPRAVASYEARRLEESGAAAALQRLTSGQPGVVAVVGTNQPYLYSGSRLQNRARYVPTGKDLSTSFYEWRGGLRFPNDETERSAWRGHLVALGVDFLVVHREGNELPELGWIEAEPDAFARVFRRGVADVYRVRRDVLVRPSVSPGFALDARSPTGASYLDGDWLRVGPAWTVPASGGTVHLPPLGGAGHVTLRFAAPVPAPVALAWEGKSLDPVPAGATVAERAVPVFPAGRTRRLWLSAGPTAPPAPPNAVGRSGAATEAPLRVESRGFWAGGESAFRVGDEVRKTSARGYTLLRVGPGGGVREVRSFDTGDPGRGAAASREMLRWVAGLSPGEIVLGAVTDDGASGLSTEGAEALGRLGCVPAGDDAFRWGHAFVGVAGAPLGSIPEARDVRPVAVGVGLGGPLLASVEARFASERSPALEVPDLPVSVDNPSEDLLVRGELFVRGWCQEMGGGPVAPVELLVDGFPLPARRLSRVPRPDVATALPEVGDASRAGYEAWVDVSGLAPGPHVLAVVFETPDGRWRRYPDRRFRIGP
;
A
#
# COMPACT_ATOMS: atom_id res chain seq x y z
N MET A 1 -82.51 -43.16 -30.08
CA MET A 1 -82.38 -42.17 -31.18
C MET A 1 -81.28 -41.19 -30.82
N THR A 2 -80.20 -41.22 -31.61
CA THR A 2 -79.20 -40.18 -31.90
C THR A 2 -78.47 -39.44 -30.77
N ARG A 3 -77.23 -39.87 -30.50
CA ARG A 3 -76.00 -39.08 -30.76
C ARG A 3 -74.77 -40.01 -30.75
N GLY A 4 -74.05 -40.04 -31.88
CA GLY A 4 -72.79 -40.77 -32.08
C GLY A 4 -71.55 -39.93 -31.70
N PRO A 5 -70.35 -40.29 -32.20
CA PRO A 5 -69.56 -41.36 -31.61
C PRO A 5 -68.18 -40.88 -31.13
N ALA A 6 -67.50 -41.79 -30.42
CA ALA A 6 -66.16 -41.68 -29.88
C ALA A 6 -65.09 -41.52 -30.96
N ASP A 7 -64.04 -40.75 -30.64
CA ASP A 7 -62.75 -40.79 -31.31
C ASP A 7 -61.69 -41.20 -30.29
N ASP A 8 -60.89 -42.17 -30.72
CA ASP A 8 -59.80 -42.82 -30.02
C ASP A 8 -58.69 -41.85 -29.60
N ALA A 9 -58.22 -41.99 -28.36
CA ALA A 9 -56.90 -41.52 -27.96
C ALA A 9 -56.19 -42.65 -27.21
N GLU A 10 -55.15 -43.16 -27.86
CA GLU A 10 -54.25 -44.21 -27.41
C GLU A 10 -53.79 -44.02 -25.96
N VAL A 11 -53.90 -45.10 -25.20
CA VAL A 11 -53.18 -45.27 -23.92
C VAL A 11 -51.71 -45.47 -24.26
N GLU A 12 -50.93 -44.38 -24.25
CA GLU A 12 -49.48 -44.46 -24.30
C GLU A 12 -48.96 -44.89 -22.91
N GLU A 13 -48.65 -46.18 -22.78
CA GLU A 13 -47.95 -46.76 -21.64
C GLU A 13 -46.66 -45.97 -21.34
N ALA A 14 -46.63 -45.31 -20.19
CA ALA A 14 -45.46 -44.70 -19.63
C ALA A 14 -44.39 -45.76 -19.33
N ARG A 15 -43.46 -45.97 -20.29
CA ARG A 15 -42.24 -46.72 -20.05
C ARG A 15 -41.42 -46.03 -18.94
N PRO A 16 -40.94 -46.77 -17.93
CA PRO A 16 -39.97 -46.23 -17.00
C PRO A 16 -38.65 -46.00 -17.74
N GLY A 17 -38.31 -44.73 -17.97
CA GLY A 17 -37.01 -44.32 -18.52
C GLY A 17 -35.89 -44.70 -17.56
N SER A 18 -35.40 -45.92 -17.67
CA SER A 18 -34.15 -46.35 -17.06
C SER A 18 -33.01 -45.49 -17.63
N GLY A 19 -32.35 -44.75 -16.76
CA GLY A 19 -31.17 -43.96 -17.10
C GLY A 19 -30.00 -44.87 -17.45
N GLN A 20 -29.92 -45.31 -18.70
CA GLN A 20 -28.65 -45.80 -19.24
C GLN A 20 -27.73 -44.59 -19.44
N SER A 21 -26.72 -44.49 -18.59
CA SER A 21 -25.63 -43.54 -18.76
C SER A 21 -24.92 -43.83 -20.09
N ASP A 22 -24.91 -42.86 -21.00
CA ASP A 22 -24.16 -42.93 -22.25
C ASP A 22 -22.70 -43.32 -21.97
N PRO A 23 -22.25 -44.51 -22.42
CA PRO A 23 -20.91 -45.03 -22.13
C PRO A 23 -19.83 -44.16 -22.76
N VAL A 24 -20.09 -43.49 -23.89
CA VAL A 24 -19.14 -42.57 -24.54
C VAL A 24 -18.96 -41.32 -23.69
N ALA A 25 -20.05 -40.72 -23.21
CA ALA A 25 -19.99 -39.57 -22.31
C ALA A 25 -19.34 -39.88 -20.96
N THR A 26 -19.39 -41.14 -20.52
CA THR A 26 -18.73 -41.61 -19.29
C THR A 26 -17.23 -41.80 -19.52
N LEU A 27 -16.84 -42.41 -20.64
CA LEU A 27 -15.44 -42.58 -21.05
C LEU A 27 -14.73 -41.23 -21.26
N VAL A 28 -15.36 -40.29 -21.99
CA VAL A 28 -14.80 -38.95 -22.24
C VAL A 28 -14.62 -38.17 -20.93
N ARG A 29 -15.57 -38.26 -20.00
CA ARG A 29 -15.43 -37.65 -18.67
C ARG A 29 -14.32 -38.32 -17.85
N GLY A 30 -14.17 -39.64 -17.93
CA GLY A 30 -13.07 -40.37 -17.31
C GLY A 30 -11.71 -39.91 -17.81
N ALA A 31 -11.52 -39.84 -19.13
CA ALA A 31 -10.30 -39.39 -19.78
C ALA A 31 -9.96 -37.92 -19.43
N ALA A 32 -10.95 -37.01 -19.48
CA ALA A 32 -10.77 -35.62 -19.11
C ALA A 32 -10.35 -35.45 -17.63
N ASN A 33 -10.97 -36.19 -16.71
CA ASN A 33 -10.59 -36.17 -15.30
C ASN A 33 -9.17 -36.72 -15.10
N GLY A 34 -8.81 -37.81 -15.80
CA GLY A 34 -7.47 -38.37 -15.77
C GLY A 34 -6.41 -37.39 -16.24
N LEU A 35 -6.68 -36.66 -17.33
CA LEU A 35 -5.78 -35.63 -17.86
C LEU A 35 -5.59 -34.47 -16.88
N VAL A 36 -6.68 -33.92 -16.31
CA VAL A 36 -6.61 -32.83 -15.33
C VAL A 36 -5.78 -33.24 -14.11
N LEU A 37 -6.02 -34.44 -13.58
CA LEU A 37 -5.27 -34.96 -12.44
C LEU A 37 -3.79 -35.16 -12.77
N ALA A 38 -3.48 -35.78 -13.93
CA ALA A 38 -2.11 -36.00 -14.37
C ALA A 38 -1.33 -34.68 -14.55
N LEU A 39 -1.95 -33.65 -15.14
CA LEU A 39 -1.34 -32.34 -15.30
C LEU A 39 -1.14 -31.63 -13.96
N CYS A 40 -2.08 -31.74 -13.01
CA CYS A 40 -1.88 -31.18 -11.67
C CYS A 40 -0.73 -31.88 -10.92
N LEU A 41 -0.63 -33.21 -11.02
CA LEU A 41 0.49 -33.97 -10.47
C LEU A 41 1.81 -33.57 -11.15
N ALA A 42 1.83 -33.40 -12.47
CA ALA A 42 3.00 -32.88 -13.18
C ALA A 42 3.40 -31.49 -12.67
N GLY A 43 2.44 -30.60 -12.42
CA GLY A 43 2.67 -29.31 -11.79
C GLY A 43 3.29 -29.44 -10.39
N ALA A 44 2.84 -30.41 -9.59
CA ALA A 44 3.41 -30.64 -8.26
C ALA A 44 4.91 -31.02 -8.28
N PHE A 45 5.38 -31.67 -9.36
CA PHE A 45 6.80 -32.02 -9.53
C PHE A 45 7.60 -30.92 -10.22
N TRP A 46 7.05 -30.32 -11.28
CA TRP A 46 7.82 -29.51 -12.22
C TRP A 46 7.57 -28.00 -12.11
N ALA A 47 6.51 -27.54 -11.41
CA ALA A 47 6.19 -26.11 -11.35
C ALA A 47 7.35 -25.27 -10.80
N GLY A 48 7.51 -24.08 -11.40
CA GLY A 48 8.54 -23.11 -11.04
C GLY A 48 9.06 -22.33 -12.25
N PRO A 49 10.03 -21.42 -12.03
CA PRO A 49 10.51 -20.48 -13.04
C PRO A 49 11.21 -21.11 -14.25
N ALA A 50 11.72 -22.33 -14.13
CA ALA A 50 12.39 -23.05 -15.22
C ALA A 50 11.42 -23.61 -16.28
N VAL A 51 10.12 -23.65 -16.00
CA VAL A 51 9.10 -24.20 -16.92
C VAL A 51 8.82 -23.21 -18.05
N PRO A 52 8.86 -23.62 -19.34
CA PRO A 52 8.50 -22.76 -20.46
C PRO A 52 7.06 -22.25 -20.37
N ASP A 53 6.82 -21.01 -20.79
CA ASP A 53 5.52 -20.34 -20.65
C ASP A 53 4.32 -21.12 -21.24
N PRO A 54 4.41 -21.81 -22.41
CA PRO A 54 3.30 -22.60 -22.93
C PRO A 54 2.92 -23.79 -22.03
N VAL A 55 3.93 -24.47 -21.47
CA VAL A 55 3.71 -25.59 -20.54
C VAL A 55 3.12 -25.07 -19.24
N ARG A 56 3.62 -23.93 -18.76
CA ARG A 56 3.10 -23.29 -17.56
C ARG A 56 1.64 -22.88 -17.70
N ALA A 57 1.25 -22.31 -18.84
CA ALA A 57 -0.14 -21.97 -19.12
C ALA A 57 -1.05 -23.22 -19.08
N ALA A 58 -0.59 -24.35 -19.62
CA ALA A 58 -1.33 -25.61 -19.56
C ALA A 58 -1.47 -26.15 -18.12
N LEU A 59 -0.39 -26.12 -17.33
CA LEU A 59 -0.41 -26.50 -15.91
C LEU A 59 -1.35 -25.59 -15.11
N GLY A 60 -1.24 -24.27 -15.26
CA GLY A 60 -2.11 -23.30 -14.59
C GLY A 60 -3.59 -23.47 -14.96
N ALA A 61 -3.89 -23.74 -16.23
CA ALA A 61 -5.26 -24.07 -16.66
C ALA A 61 -5.78 -25.36 -16.00
N ALA A 62 -4.94 -26.39 -15.89
CA ALA A 62 -5.29 -27.63 -15.19
C ALA A 62 -5.55 -27.41 -13.69
N LEU A 63 -4.73 -26.57 -13.03
CA LEU A 63 -4.90 -26.19 -11.63
C LEU A 63 -6.26 -25.57 -11.36
N VAL A 64 -6.61 -24.53 -12.13
CA VAL A 64 -7.90 -23.84 -12.01
C VAL A 64 -9.05 -24.80 -12.34
N ALA A 65 -8.91 -25.61 -13.39
CA ALA A 65 -9.92 -26.59 -13.78
C ALA A 65 -10.15 -27.66 -12.71
N ALA A 66 -9.10 -28.13 -12.04
CA ALA A 66 -9.18 -29.12 -10.96
C ALA A 66 -9.97 -28.57 -9.77
N ILE A 67 -9.61 -27.39 -9.27
CA ILE A 67 -10.32 -26.74 -8.15
C ILE A 67 -11.77 -26.42 -8.53
N ALA A 68 -12.02 -25.84 -9.70
CA ALA A 68 -13.37 -25.51 -10.15
C ALA A 68 -14.26 -26.76 -10.30
N SER A 69 -13.73 -27.82 -10.90
CA SER A 69 -14.45 -29.08 -11.11
C SER A 69 -14.76 -29.80 -9.79
N ALA A 70 -13.79 -29.88 -8.88
CA ALA A 70 -13.97 -30.44 -7.55
C ALA A 70 -15.03 -29.68 -6.77
N SER A 71 -14.91 -28.35 -6.75
CA SER A 71 -15.84 -27.47 -6.02
C SER A 71 -17.26 -27.52 -6.59
N TRP A 72 -17.40 -27.60 -7.92
CA TRP A 72 -18.69 -27.79 -8.58
C TRP A 72 -19.34 -29.13 -8.25
N ARG A 73 -18.55 -30.20 -8.11
CA ARG A 73 -19.06 -31.51 -7.67
C ARG A 73 -19.53 -31.47 -6.22
N LEU A 74 -18.82 -30.77 -5.34
CA LEU A 74 -19.14 -30.69 -3.92
C LEU A 74 -20.22 -29.65 -3.59
N SER A 75 -20.47 -28.67 -4.47
CA SER A 75 -21.48 -27.62 -4.29
C SER A 75 -22.88 -28.11 -3.87
N PRO A 76 -23.42 -29.26 -4.32
CA PRO A 76 -24.73 -29.77 -3.86
C PRO A 76 -24.80 -30.08 -2.35
N LEU A 77 -23.65 -30.23 -1.68
CA LEU A 77 -23.59 -30.46 -0.23
C LEU A 77 -23.96 -29.22 0.58
N ALA A 78 -23.78 -28.01 0.02
CA ALA A 78 -24.01 -26.74 0.70
C ALA A 78 -25.51 -26.43 0.91
N PHE A 79 -26.32 -26.62 -0.13
CA PHE A 79 -27.75 -26.30 -0.13
C PHE A 79 -28.60 -27.45 -0.69
N ARG A 80 -29.79 -27.69 -0.14
CA ARG A 80 -30.76 -28.65 -0.71
C ARG A 80 -31.64 -27.95 -1.77
N GLY A 81 -31.78 -28.54 -2.97
CA GLY A 81 -32.66 -28.04 -4.06
C GLY A 81 -32.14 -26.82 -4.82
N GLN A 82 -30.97 -26.93 -5.44
CA GLN A 82 -30.18 -25.78 -5.91
C GLN A 82 -30.59 -25.22 -7.27
N TRP A 83 -30.86 -23.91 -7.28
CA TRP A 83 -30.82 -23.10 -8.50
C TRP A 83 -29.37 -22.82 -8.91
N LEU A 84 -29.13 -22.58 -10.21
CA LEU A 84 -27.77 -22.45 -10.77
C LEU A 84 -26.89 -21.39 -10.04
N PRO A 85 -27.35 -20.16 -9.78
CA PRO A 85 -26.61 -19.17 -8.99
C PRO A 85 -26.25 -19.61 -7.57
N GLU A 86 -27.13 -20.31 -6.84
CA GLU A 86 -26.78 -20.85 -5.52
C GLU A 86 -25.63 -21.84 -5.62
N ARG A 87 -25.69 -22.69 -6.64
CA ARG A 87 -24.66 -23.69 -6.90
C ARG A 87 -23.32 -23.06 -7.28
N LEU A 88 -23.33 -21.98 -8.05
CA LEU A 88 -22.15 -21.21 -8.41
C LEU A 88 -21.52 -20.54 -7.18
N VAL A 89 -22.33 -19.93 -6.31
CA VAL A 89 -21.87 -19.34 -5.05
C VAL A 89 -21.23 -20.41 -4.16
N ALA A 90 -21.88 -21.56 -3.99
CA ALA A 90 -21.34 -22.67 -3.20
C ALA A 90 -20.02 -23.21 -3.77
N ALA A 91 -19.94 -23.37 -5.09
CA ALA A 91 -18.72 -23.79 -5.76
C ALA A 91 -17.58 -22.77 -5.57
N GLN A 92 -17.87 -21.47 -5.65
CA GLN A 92 -16.86 -20.43 -5.51
C GLN A 92 -16.34 -20.32 -4.07
N VAL A 93 -17.20 -20.38 -3.04
CA VAL A 93 -16.77 -20.43 -1.64
C VAL A 93 -15.92 -21.68 -1.38
N THR A 94 -16.34 -22.83 -1.92
CA THR A 94 -15.59 -24.08 -1.78
C THR A 94 -14.22 -24.00 -2.46
N ALA A 95 -14.14 -23.37 -3.63
CA ALA A 95 -12.89 -23.15 -4.35
C ALA A 95 -11.94 -22.23 -3.57
N LEU A 96 -12.46 -21.14 -3.00
CA LEU A 96 -11.69 -20.25 -2.13
C LEU A 96 -11.16 -21.01 -0.91
N GLY A 97 -11.99 -21.80 -0.25
CA GLY A 97 -11.58 -22.65 0.88
C GLY A 97 -10.49 -23.66 0.50
N ALA A 98 -10.63 -24.31 -0.66
CA ALA A 98 -9.66 -25.28 -1.16
C ALA A 98 -8.30 -24.65 -1.55
N ALA A 99 -8.29 -23.35 -1.87
CA ALA A 99 -7.06 -22.59 -2.09
C ALA A 99 -6.43 -22.12 -0.75
N VAL A 100 -7.24 -21.53 0.13
CA VAL A 100 -6.77 -20.85 1.35
C VAL A 100 -6.32 -21.85 2.42
N LEU A 101 -7.13 -22.87 2.75
CA LEU A 101 -6.83 -23.74 3.89
C LEU A 101 -5.49 -24.49 3.72
N PRO A 102 -5.21 -25.15 2.59
CA PRO A 102 -3.92 -25.82 2.40
C PRO A 102 -2.76 -24.83 2.36
N ALA A 103 -2.94 -23.64 1.75
CA ALA A 103 -1.89 -22.62 1.69
C ALA A 103 -1.55 -22.09 3.09
N THR A 104 -2.54 -21.90 3.96
CA THR A 104 -2.33 -21.54 5.38
C THR A 104 -1.49 -22.60 6.09
N VAL A 105 -1.81 -23.89 5.92
CA VAL A 105 -1.07 -24.99 6.55
C VAL A 105 0.36 -25.08 6.02
N LEU A 106 0.53 -25.08 4.69
CA LEU A 106 1.84 -25.14 4.05
C LEU A 106 2.71 -23.96 4.48
N GLY A 107 2.17 -22.75 4.47
CA GLY A 107 2.91 -21.55 4.85
C GLY A 107 3.22 -21.45 6.35
N HIS A 108 2.40 -22.02 7.23
CA HIS A 108 2.75 -22.13 8.65
C HIS A 108 4.03 -22.96 8.85
N PHE A 109 4.24 -24.00 8.03
CA PHE A 109 5.39 -24.88 8.11
C PHE A 109 6.55 -24.52 7.18
N GLY A 110 6.51 -23.36 6.51
CA GLY A 110 7.58 -22.93 5.59
C GLY A 110 7.64 -23.73 4.27
N LEU A 111 6.52 -24.34 3.87
CA LEU A 111 6.39 -25.17 2.67
C LEU A 111 5.53 -24.54 1.57
N LEU A 112 5.17 -23.27 1.71
CA LEU A 112 4.32 -22.56 0.76
C LEU A 112 5.06 -22.35 -0.55
N SER A 113 4.57 -22.96 -1.62
CA SER A 113 5.17 -22.91 -2.95
C SER A 113 4.13 -23.23 -4.01
N ALA A 114 4.40 -22.88 -5.27
CA ALA A 114 3.54 -23.27 -6.39
C ALA A 114 3.34 -24.80 -6.45
N ARG A 115 4.42 -25.57 -6.24
CA ARG A 115 4.38 -27.04 -6.19
C ARG A 115 3.43 -27.57 -5.09
N GLY A 116 3.50 -26.98 -3.90
CA GLY A 116 2.60 -27.32 -2.78
C GLY A 116 1.13 -27.03 -3.09
N VAL A 117 0.85 -25.92 -3.79
CA VAL A 117 -0.50 -25.58 -4.27
C VAL A 117 -1.01 -26.60 -5.30
N PHE A 118 -0.18 -26.99 -6.27
CA PHE A 118 -0.52 -28.02 -7.25
C PHE A 118 -0.80 -29.38 -6.59
N ALA A 119 0.04 -29.80 -5.63
CA ALA A 119 -0.15 -31.04 -4.88
C ALA A 119 -1.47 -31.03 -4.09
N SER A 120 -1.77 -29.92 -3.42
CA SER A 120 -3.01 -29.74 -2.65
C SER A 120 -4.25 -29.76 -3.55
N ALA A 121 -4.19 -29.12 -4.71
CA ALA A 121 -5.27 -29.13 -5.69
C ALA A 121 -5.50 -30.52 -6.29
N ALA A 122 -4.43 -31.26 -6.60
CA ALA A 122 -4.52 -32.65 -7.07
C ALA A 122 -5.17 -33.55 -6.02
N ALA A 123 -4.77 -33.42 -4.75
CA ALA A 123 -5.35 -34.16 -3.64
C ALA A 123 -6.84 -33.83 -3.44
N PHE A 124 -7.19 -32.53 -3.45
CA PHE A 124 -8.58 -32.08 -3.34
C PHE A 124 -9.45 -32.59 -4.52
N PHE A 125 -8.91 -32.52 -5.74
CA PHE A 125 -9.61 -33.04 -6.92
C PHE A 125 -9.83 -34.55 -6.83
N ALA A 126 -8.79 -35.32 -6.50
CA ALA A 126 -8.89 -36.76 -6.30
C ALA A 126 -9.92 -37.14 -5.22
N ALA A 127 -9.90 -36.45 -4.07
CA ALA A 127 -10.88 -36.65 -3.00
C ALA A 127 -12.32 -36.35 -3.47
N SER A 128 -12.52 -35.32 -4.30
CA SER A 128 -13.84 -35.00 -4.87
C SER A 128 -14.39 -36.07 -5.80
N LEU A 129 -13.52 -36.89 -6.42
CA LEU A 129 -13.95 -38.01 -7.28
C LEU A 129 -14.59 -39.14 -6.47
N LEU A 130 -14.24 -39.25 -5.18
CA LEU A 130 -14.76 -40.26 -4.25
C LEU A 130 -16.07 -39.80 -3.60
N ALA A 131 -16.37 -38.51 -3.63
CA ALA A 131 -17.58 -37.95 -3.05
C ALA A 131 -18.83 -38.35 -3.85
N ARG A 132 -19.92 -38.67 -3.13
CA ARG A 132 -21.25 -38.96 -3.69
C ARG A 132 -22.25 -37.88 -3.29
N PRO A 133 -22.13 -36.67 -3.84
CA PRO A 133 -23.05 -35.58 -3.53
C PRO A 133 -24.48 -35.95 -3.93
N PRO A 134 -25.50 -35.49 -3.20
CA PRO A 134 -26.89 -35.73 -3.55
C PRO A 134 -27.18 -35.17 -4.95
N GLU A 135 -28.03 -35.88 -5.71
CA GLU A 135 -28.50 -35.36 -7.01
C GLU A 135 -29.20 -34.02 -6.81
N ALA A 136 -28.82 -33.05 -7.64
CA ALA A 136 -29.48 -31.75 -7.63
C ALA A 136 -30.92 -31.93 -8.14
N SER A 137 -31.89 -31.82 -7.24
CA SER A 137 -33.31 -31.76 -7.61
C SER A 137 -33.58 -30.44 -8.34
N GLY A 138 -33.75 -30.53 -9.66
CA GLY A 138 -34.14 -29.38 -10.48
C GLY A 138 -35.60 -29.00 -10.22
N PRO A 139 -35.87 -27.72 -10.04
CA PRO A 139 -36.83 -27.13 -10.97
C PRO A 139 -36.42 -25.72 -11.41
N ALA A 140 -36.59 -25.47 -12.70
CA ALA A 140 -36.99 -24.16 -13.19
C ALA A 140 -37.93 -24.42 -14.38
N GLY A 141 -39.24 -24.26 -14.17
CA GLY A 141 -40.17 -24.18 -15.28
C GLY A 141 -39.72 -23.08 -16.25
N PRO A 142 -39.90 -23.28 -17.56
CA PRO A 142 -39.44 -22.30 -18.54
C PRO A 142 -40.17 -20.96 -18.32
N VAL A 143 -39.40 -19.87 -18.26
CA VAL A 143 -39.96 -18.51 -18.22
C VAL A 143 -40.36 -18.14 -19.65
N HIS A 144 -41.63 -17.76 -19.85
CA HIS A 144 -42.17 -17.34 -21.14
C HIS A 144 -42.44 -15.83 -21.14
N GLY A 145 -41.95 -15.10 -22.16
CA GLY A 145 -42.23 -13.66 -22.36
C GLY A 145 -41.12 -12.87 -23.07
N PRO A 146 -41.44 -11.71 -23.69
CA PRO A 146 -40.49 -10.86 -24.44
C PRO A 146 -39.38 -10.25 -23.56
N GLU A 147 -39.68 -10.00 -22.28
CA GLU A 147 -38.74 -9.49 -21.26
C GLU A 147 -37.51 -10.40 -21.04
N ARG A 148 -37.63 -11.71 -21.31
CA ARG A 148 -36.52 -12.67 -21.25
C ARG A 148 -35.40 -12.31 -22.21
N HIS A 149 -35.74 -11.83 -23.40
CA HIS A 149 -34.76 -11.51 -24.43
C HIS A 149 -33.94 -10.27 -24.05
N VAL A 150 -34.60 -9.25 -23.47
CA VAL A 150 -33.94 -8.02 -23.04
C VAL A 150 -33.02 -8.27 -21.84
N LEU A 151 -33.49 -9.02 -20.83
CA LEU A 151 -32.66 -9.41 -19.68
C LEU A 151 -31.50 -10.33 -20.09
N GLY A 152 -31.74 -11.29 -20.98
CA GLY A 152 -30.69 -12.15 -21.54
C GLY A 152 -29.63 -11.34 -22.30
N ALA A 153 -30.06 -10.35 -23.09
CA ALA A 153 -29.15 -9.43 -23.79
C ALA A 153 -28.35 -8.57 -22.82
N ALA A 154 -28.96 -8.08 -21.73
CA ALA A 154 -28.24 -7.31 -20.72
C ALA A 154 -27.21 -8.15 -19.96
N VAL A 155 -27.52 -9.40 -19.60
CA VAL A 155 -26.55 -10.33 -18.98
C VAL A 155 -25.38 -10.60 -19.93
N LEU A 156 -25.67 -10.84 -21.21
CA LEU A 156 -24.63 -10.99 -22.24
C LEU A 156 -23.80 -9.71 -22.41
N GLY A 157 -24.44 -8.54 -22.37
CA GLY A 157 -23.77 -7.24 -22.43
C GLY A 157 -22.83 -7.01 -21.26
N VAL A 158 -23.24 -7.34 -20.03
CA VAL A 158 -22.38 -7.27 -18.84
C VAL A 158 -21.23 -8.29 -18.94
N ALA A 159 -21.49 -9.52 -19.38
CA ALA A 159 -20.43 -10.50 -19.61
C ALA A 159 -19.41 -10.01 -20.66
N ALA A 160 -19.89 -9.43 -21.76
CA ALA A 160 -19.04 -8.79 -22.77
C ALA A 160 -18.22 -7.65 -22.18
N PHE A 161 -18.86 -6.79 -21.39
CA PHE A 161 -18.21 -5.66 -20.74
C PHE A 161 -17.08 -6.09 -19.79
N VAL A 162 -17.32 -7.12 -18.97
CA VAL A 162 -16.30 -7.69 -18.08
C VAL A 162 -15.11 -8.20 -18.90
N LEU A 163 -15.37 -8.99 -19.94
CA LEU A 163 -14.33 -9.56 -20.80
C LEU A 163 -13.55 -8.48 -21.57
N VAL A 164 -14.23 -7.48 -22.12
CA VAL A 164 -13.59 -6.35 -22.82
C VAL A 164 -12.78 -5.50 -21.86
N SER A 165 -13.26 -5.27 -20.64
CA SER A 165 -12.54 -4.49 -19.64
C SER A 165 -11.28 -5.22 -19.15
N ALA A 166 -11.38 -6.52 -18.87
CA ALA A 166 -10.22 -7.34 -18.52
C ALA A 166 -9.22 -7.43 -19.68
N TYR A 167 -9.70 -7.56 -20.92
CA TYR A 167 -8.83 -7.52 -22.10
C TYR A 167 -8.19 -6.14 -22.28
N ALA A 168 -8.93 -5.03 -22.11
CA ALA A 168 -8.38 -3.69 -22.22
C ALA A 168 -7.30 -3.43 -21.15
N ALA A 169 -7.48 -3.97 -19.95
CA ALA A 169 -6.53 -3.88 -18.83
C ALA A 169 -5.44 -4.95 -18.84
N ARG A 170 -5.37 -5.82 -19.87
CA ARG A 170 -4.49 -7.01 -19.88
C ARG A 170 -3.00 -6.70 -19.66
N ASP A 171 -2.57 -5.52 -20.10
CA ASP A 171 -1.18 -5.08 -20.06
C ASP A 171 -0.90 -4.04 -18.96
N LEU A 172 -1.94 -3.61 -18.22
CA LEU A 172 -1.77 -2.63 -17.16
C LEU A 172 -1.08 -3.28 -15.94
N PRO A 173 -0.15 -2.57 -15.29
CA PRO A 173 0.42 -3.05 -14.04
C PRO A 173 -0.62 -3.11 -12.91
N PRO A 174 -0.37 -3.94 -11.87
CA PRO A 174 -1.09 -3.82 -10.62
C PRO A 174 -0.84 -2.43 -10.01
N GLY A 175 -1.80 -1.91 -9.24
CA GLY A 175 -1.71 -0.57 -8.65
C GLY A 175 -2.42 0.52 -9.43
N VAL A 176 -2.74 0.30 -10.72
CA VAL A 176 -3.45 1.30 -11.55
C VAL A 176 -4.89 1.53 -11.06
N HIS A 177 -5.56 0.47 -10.59
CA HIS A 177 -6.94 0.55 -10.13
C HIS A 177 -7.08 0.74 -8.62
N ALA A 178 -6.11 0.25 -7.84
CA ALA A 178 -6.10 0.41 -6.39
C ALA A 178 -4.67 0.52 -5.86
N TYR A 179 -4.41 1.58 -5.10
CA TYR A 179 -3.11 1.85 -4.47
C TYR A 179 -2.61 0.68 -3.61
N ASP A 180 -3.52 0.03 -2.88
CA ASP A 180 -3.21 -1.04 -1.93
C ASP A 180 -2.66 -2.31 -2.60
N ASP A 181 -2.92 -2.51 -3.91
CA ASP A 181 -2.46 -3.67 -4.68
C ASP A 181 -0.95 -3.85 -4.57
N THR A 182 -0.20 -2.76 -4.77
CA THR A 182 1.26 -2.73 -4.78
C THR A 182 1.86 -2.37 -3.43
N SER A 183 1.02 -1.98 -2.46
CA SER A 183 1.48 -1.69 -1.10
C SER A 183 1.61 -2.96 -0.29
N TYR A 184 0.52 -3.56 0.19
CA TYR A 184 0.58 -4.73 1.09
C TYR A 184 -0.02 -6.01 0.49
N HIS A 185 -1.01 -5.93 -0.40
CA HIS A 185 -1.68 -7.13 -0.94
C HIS A 185 -0.71 -8.01 -1.73
N LEU A 186 -0.20 -7.54 -2.88
CA LEU A 186 0.72 -8.34 -3.69
C LEU A 186 2.13 -8.38 -3.10
N THR A 187 2.52 -7.38 -2.30
CA THR A 187 3.80 -7.41 -1.55
C THR A 187 3.87 -8.56 -0.57
N ALA A 188 2.77 -8.86 0.15
CA ALA A 188 2.70 -10.05 1.00
C ALA A 188 2.85 -11.33 0.17
N VAL A 189 2.15 -11.42 -0.96
CA VAL A 189 2.20 -12.58 -1.86
C VAL A 189 3.62 -12.81 -2.41
N ALA A 190 4.31 -11.76 -2.87
CA ALA A 190 5.70 -11.85 -3.32
C ALA A 190 6.64 -12.26 -2.18
N THR A 191 6.43 -11.72 -0.98
CA THR A 191 7.21 -12.09 0.21
C THR A 191 7.05 -13.58 0.55
N TRP A 192 5.84 -14.11 0.51
CA TRP A 192 5.57 -15.53 0.78
C TRP A 192 6.13 -16.45 -0.29
N ARG A 193 6.06 -16.03 -1.55
CA ARG A 193 6.68 -16.74 -2.66
C ARG A 193 8.19 -16.89 -2.45
N ASP A 194 8.85 -15.83 -1.99
CA ASP A 194 10.29 -15.80 -1.79
C ASP A 194 10.75 -16.49 -0.50
N SER A 195 9.94 -16.45 0.57
CA SER A 195 10.28 -16.99 1.89
C SER A 195 9.78 -18.42 2.13
N GLY A 196 8.70 -18.83 1.47
CA GLY A 196 8.02 -20.11 1.68
C GLY A 196 7.12 -20.15 2.92
N ASP A 197 6.97 -19.04 3.66
CA ASP A 197 6.14 -18.96 4.86
C ASP A 197 5.17 -17.76 4.85
N LEU A 198 4.38 -17.61 5.92
CA LEU A 198 3.35 -16.57 6.07
C LEU A 198 3.82 -15.34 6.83
N ARG A 199 5.11 -15.00 6.77
CA ARG A 199 5.60 -13.74 7.34
C ARG A 199 5.01 -12.55 6.60
N MET A 200 4.64 -11.51 7.33
CA MET A 200 4.10 -10.26 6.76
C MET A 200 5.15 -9.17 6.78
N VAL A 201 5.16 -8.31 5.76
CA VAL A 201 6.07 -7.15 5.74
C VAL A 201 5.64 -6.15 6.79
N LYS A 202 6.58 -5.69 7.61
CA LYS A 202 6.39 -4.53 8.47
C LYS A 202 6.88 -3.30 7.74
N PHE A 203 5.95 -2.52 7.21
CA PHE A 203 6.30 -1.31 6.49
C PHE A 203 6.84 -0.26 7.47
N PRO A 204 8.05 0.28 7.25
CA PRO A 204 8.57 1.41 8.03
C PRO A 204 7.86 2.72 7.72
N VAL A 205 7.08 2.75 6.63
CA VAL A 205 6.36 3.92 6.12
C VAL A 205 4.90 3.54 5.87
N GLY A 206 3.97 4.48 6.05
CA GLY A 206 2.54 4.24 5.82
C GLY A 206 1.87 3.47 6.95
N ASP A 207 0.83 2.69 6.62
CA ASP A 207 0.06 1.94 7.61
C ASP A 207 0.77 0.65 8.07
N GLY A 208 1.46 0.75 9.22
CA GLY A 208 2.09 -0.39 9.88
C GLY A 208 1.12 -1.46 10.39
N ALA A 209 -0.19 -1.17 10.49
CA ALA A 209 -1.19 -2.13 10.95
C ALA A 209 -1.40 -3.30 9.96
N THR A 210 -1.08 -3.08 8.69
CA THR A 210 -1.24 -4.06 7.60
C THR A 210 -0.54 -5.40 7.85
N ALA A 211 0.56 -5.40 8.60
CA ALA A 211 1.27 -6.64 8.97
C ALA A 211 0.42 -7.60 9.83
N PHE A 212 -0.59 -7.07 10.52
CA PHE A 212 -1.44 -7.82 11.44
C PHE A 212 -2.78 -8.23 10.83
N TYR A 213 -3.08 -7.79 9.62
CA TYR A 213 -4.37 -8.04 8.96
C TYR A 213 -4.59 -9.53 8.66
N PRO A 214 -5.87 -9.94 8.57
CA PRO A 214 -6.24 -11.25 8.04
C PRO A 214 -5.71 -11.46 6.61
N ILE A 215 -5.39 -12.70 6.25
CA ILE A 215 -4.56 -13.03 5.07
C ILE A 215 -5.25 -13.90 4.01
N ALA A 216 -6.53 -14.27 4.20
CA ALA A 216 -7.21 -15.23 3.33
C ALA A 216 -7.41 -14.69 1.90
N GLY A 217 -7.61 -13.38 1.73
CA GLY A 217 -7.72 -12.76 0.41
C GLY A 217 -6.40 -12.85 -0.37
N GLU A 218 -5.28 -12.62 0.30
CA GLU A 218 -3.94 -12.66 -0.28
C GLU A 218 -3.51 -14.10 -0.57
N LEU A 219 -3.95 -15.08 0.21
CA LEU A 219 -3.73 -16.51 -0.09
C LEU A 219 -4.45 -16.96 -1.37
N TRP A 220 -5.60 -16.36 -1.69
CA TRP A 220 -6.23 -16.53 -3.00
C TRP A 220 -5.39 -15.92 -4.12
N SER A 221 -4.83 -14.72 -3.92
CA SER A 221 -3.89 -14.11 -4.87
C SER A 221 -2.62 -14.98 -5.04
N PHE A 222 -2.14 -15.62 -3.97
CA PHE A 222 -1.03 -16.58 -4.04
C PHE A 222 -1.39 -17.84 -4.86
N PHE A 223 -2.61 -18.36 -4.73
CA PHE A 223 -3.11 -19.46 -5.56
C PHE A 223 -3.11 -19.07 -7.06
N LEU A 224 -3.60 -17.87 -7.39
CA LEU A 224 -3.61 -17.37 -8.77
C LEU A 224 -2.21 -17.13 -9.32
N LEU A 225 -1.29 -16.61 -8.50
CA LEU A 225 0.12 -16.48 -8.86
C LEU A 225 0.76 -17.83 -9.11
N SER A 226 0.50 -18.83 -8.26
CA SER A 226 1.05 -20.18 -8.36
C SER A 226 0.70 -20.87 -9.68
N ALA A 227 -0.44 -20.51 -10.29
CA ALA A 227 -0.83 -21.01 -11.60
C ALA A 227 0.14 -20.60 -12.72
N LEU A 228 0.83 -19.46 -12.60
CA LEU A 228 1.71 -18.89 -13.62
C LEU A 228 3.10 -18.47 -13.12
N ASP A 229 3.49 -18.90 -11.92
CA ASP A 229 4.75 -18.56 -11.27
C ASP A 229 5.96 -18.62 -12.24
N PRO A 230 6.75 -17.54 -12.41
CA PRO A 230 6.75 -16.31 -11.60
C PRO A 230 5.98 -15.10 -12.16
N SER A 231 4.94 -15.32 -12.95
CA SER A 231 4.08 -14.25 -13.47
C SER A 231 2.88 -14.00 -12.55
N ASP A 232 2.61 -12.74 -12.22
CA ASP A 232 1.45 -12.31 -11.42
C ASP A 232 0.22 -11.93 -12.25
N TYR A 233 0.23 -12.23 -13.56
CA TYR A 233 -0.81 -11.84 -14.52
C TYR A 233 -2.25 -12.16 -14.06
N LEU A 234 -2.46 -13.31 -13.42
CA LEU A 234 -3.78 -13.67 -12.86
C LEU A 234 -4.03 -13.06 -11.48
N ALA A 235 -2.99 -12.94 -10.64
CA ALA A 235 -3.11 -12.43 -9.28
C ALA A 235 -3.55 -10.96 -9.24
N ARG A 236 -3.18 -10.16 -10.25
CA ARG A 236 -3.66 -8.77 -10.39
C ARG A 236 -5.15 -8.65 -10.78
N PHE A 237 -5.86 -9.76 -11.01
CA PHE A 237 -7.31 -9.82 -11.19
C PHE A 237 -7.97 -10.67 -10.10
N SER A 238 -7.44 -10.64 -8.87
CA SER A 238 -7.91 -11.48 -7.75
C SER A 238 -9.38 -11.22 -7.41
N GLU A 239 -9.84 -9.97 -7.54
CA GLU A 239 -11.21 -9.54 -7.20
C GLU A 239 -12.26 -9.89 -8.27
N LEU A 240 -11.83 -10.04 -9.53
CA LEU A 240 -12.72 -10.29 -10.68
C LEU A 240 -13.73 -11.44 -10.47
N PRO A 241 -13.31 -12.65 -10.04
CA PRO A 241 -14.26 -13.73 -9.81
C PRO A 241 -15.29 -13.38 -8.73
N PHE A 242 -14.94 -12.58 -7.71
CA PHE A 242 -15.84 -12.25 -6.61
C PHE A 242 -16.83 -11.14 -6.96
N ALA A 243 -16.42 -10.16 -7.77
CA ALA A 243 -17.35 -9.18 -8.34
C ALA A 243 -18.44 -9.88 -9.17
N VAL A 244 -18.06 -10.85 -10.02
CA VAL A 244 -19.02 -11.68 -10.78
C VAL A 244 -19.83 -12.60 -9.85
N GLY A 245 -19.18 -13.19 -8.84
CA GLY A 245 -19.80 -14.00 -7.81
C GLY A 245 -20.91 -13.26 -7.05
N ALA A 246 -20.70 -11.97 -6.77
CA ALA A 246 -21.67 -11.12 -6.09
C ALA A 246 -22.96 -10.98 -6.92
N LEU A 247 -22.88 -10.90 -8.26
CA LEU A 247 -24.07 -10.90 -9.14
C LEU A 247 -24.91 -12.17 -8.97
N PHE A 248 -24.26 -13.34 -8.89
CA PHE A 248 -24.94 -14.60 -8.64
C PHE A 248 -25.53 -14.67 -7.22
N ALA A 249 -24.80 -14.16 -6.23
CA ALA A 249 -25.26 -14.14 -4.84
C ALA A 249 -26.47 -13.21 -4.66
N ILE A 250 -26.49 -12.03 -5.28
CA ILE A 250 -27.65 -11.12 -5.30
C ILE A 250 -28.87 -11.83 -5.89
N ALA A 251 -28.71 -12.47 -7.05
CA ALA A 251 -29.80 -13.18 -7.70
C ALA A 251 -30.32 -14.33 -6.82
N ALA A 252 -29.42 -15.10 -6.19
CA ALA A 252 -29.78 -16.18 -5.28
C ALA A 252 -30.52 -15.68 -4.03
N ILE A 253 -30.07 -14.59 -3.41
CA ILE A 253 -30.73 -13.97 -2.26
C ILE A 253 -32.11 -13.48 -2.65
N ALA A 254 -32.23 -12.75 -3.77
CA ALA A 254 -33.51 -12.26 -4.27
C ALA A 254 -34.51 -13.42 -4.49
N ARG A 255 -34.05 -14.56 -5.03
CA ARG A 255 -34.88 -15.77 -5.16
C ARG A 255 -35.32 -16.34 -3.81
N ARG A 256 -34.44 -16.38 -2.81
CA ARG A 256 -34.77 -16.80 -1.44
C ARG A 256 -35.77 -15.84 -0.75
N LEU A 257 -35.76 -14.57 -1.14
CA LEU A 257 -36.74 -13.56 -0.70
C LEU A 257 -38.06 -13.61 -1.50
N GLY A 258 -38.19 -14.53 -2.47
CA GLY A 258 -39.41 -14.73 -3.24
C GLY A 258 -39.57 -13.77 -4.42
N ALA A 259 -38.49 -13.22 -4.97
CA ALA A 259 -38.50 -12.55 -6.27
C ALA A 259 -38.48 -13.57 -7.41
N SER A 260 -39.03 -13.24 -8.58
CA SER A 260 -39.01 -14.01 -9.83
C SER A 260 -37.59 -14.05 -10.43
N VAL A 261 -37.34 -14.98 -11.36
CA VAL A 261 -36.04 -15.07 -12.06
C VAL A 261 -35.70 -13.76 -12.81
N PRO A 262 -36.64 -13.14 -13.57
CA PRO A 262 -36.38 -11.84 -14.19
C PRO A 262 -36.07 -10.71 -13.20
N ALA A 263 -36.80 -10.62 -12.07
CA ALA A 263 -36.56 -9.60 -11.05
C ALA A 263 -35.20 -9.78 -10.36
N ALA A 264 -34.84 -11.03 -10.03
CA ALA A 264 -33.52 -11.37 -9.49
C ALA A 264 -32.39 -11.00 -10.46
N GLY A 265 -32.57 -11.26 -11.77
CA GLY A 265 -31.62 -10.86 -12.81
C GLY A 265 -31.49 -9.34 -12.93
N ALA A 266 -32.60 -8.60 -12.87
CA ALA A 266 -32.59 -7.13 -12.90
C ALA A 266 -31.86 -6.52 -11.69
N GLY A 267 -32.05 -7.09 -10.49
CA GLY A 267 -31.31 -6.68 -9.29
C GLY A 267 -29.81 -6.92 -9.42
N ALA A 268 -29.40 -8.07 -9.95
CA ALA A 268 -27.99 -8.35 -10.22
C ALA A 268 -27.40 -7.38 -11.25
N LEU A 269 -28.09 -7.13 -12.36
CA LEU A 269 -27.64 -6.17 -13.39
C LEU A 269 -27.49 -4.75 -12.84
N LEU A 270 -28.37 -4.32 -11.92
CA LEU A 270 -28.24 -3.02 -11.27
C LEU A 270 -26.90 -2.88 -10.51
N TYR A 271 -26.45 -3.93 -9.83
CA TYR A 271 -25.14 -3.93 -9.17
C TYR A 271 -23.98 -3.84 -10.17
N ALA A 272 -24.13 -4.42 -11.36
CA ALA A 272 -23.13 -4.29 -12.44
C ALA A 272 -22.99 -2.86 -12.99
N THR A 273 -23.88 -1.93 -12.61
CA THR A 273 -23.80 -0.51 -12.99
C THR A 273 -23.10 0.37 -11.95
N VAL A 274 -22.60 -0.21 -10.85
CA VAL A 274 -21.85 0.50 -9.82
C VAL A 274 -20.39 0.69 -10.28
N PRO A 275 -19.94 1.91 -10.63
CA PRO A 275 -18.63 2.13 -11.26
C PRO A 275 -17.45 1.71 -10.39
N ARG A 276 -17.59 1.92 -9.06
CA ARG A 276 -16.59 1.50 -8.07
C ARG A 276 -16.36 -0.01 -8.05
N VAL A 277 -17.36 -0.80 -8.44
CA VAL A 277 -17.24 -2.26 -8.58
C VAL A 277 -16.75 -2.61 -9.99
N PHE A 278 -17.49 -2.16 -11.01
CA PHE A 278 -17.23 -2.50 -12.40
C PHE A 278 -16.90 -1.24 -13.24
N PRO A 279 -15.70 -1.15 -13.86
CA PRO A 279 -14.62 -2.13 -13.87
C PRO A 279 -13.57 -1.89 -12.78
N GLU A 280 -13.69 -0.86 -11.95
CA GLU A 280 -12.59 -0.34 -11.13
C GLU A 280 -11.99 -1.39 -10.17
N LEU A 281 -12.70 -1.76 -9.09
CA LEU A 281 -12.18 -2.75 -8.13
C LEU A 281 -12.21 -4.18 -8.67
N MET A 282 -13.07 -4.50 -9.64
CA MET A 282 -13.06 -5.82 -10.29
C MET A 282 -11.69 -6.15 -10.90
N LEU A 283 -10.95 -5.14 -11.37
CA LEU A 283 -9.65 -5.29 -12.03
C LEU A 283 -8.46 -5.09 -11.07
N SER A 284 -8.69 -5.01 -9.76
CA SER A 284 -7.63 -4.87 -8.74
C SER A 284 -7.15 -6.22 -8.18
N ALA A 285 -6.09 -6.15 -7.38
CA ALA A 285 -5.52 -7.27 -6.63
C ALA A 285 -5.95 -7.30 -5.15
N GLY A 286 -6.87 -6.41 -4.74
CA GLY A 286 -7.34 -6.25 -3.37
C GLY A 286 -8.25 -7.37 -2.87
N ASN A 287 -9.06 -7.06 -1.87
CA ASN A 287 -9.99 -8.01 -1.25
C ASN A 287 -11.39 -7.43 -0.94
N ASP A 288 -11.76 -6.28 -1.51
CA ASP A 288 -13.02 -5.61 -1.19
C ASP A 288 -14.24 -6.35 -1.76
N ASN A 289 -14.19 -6.79 -3.03
CA ASN A 289 -15.21 -7.65 -3.62
C ASN A 289 -15.23 -9.05 -2.98
N VAL A 290 -14.11 -9.53 -2.46
CA VAL A 290 -14.05 -10.82 -1.73
C VAL A 290 -14.92 -10.74 -0.48
N VAL A 291 -14.77 -9.67 0.31
CA VAL A 291 -15.60 -9.42 1.50
C VAL A 291 -17.07 -9.26 1.11
N ALA A 292 -17.38 -8.45 0.09
CA ALA A 292 -18.76 -8.24 -0.35
C ALA A 292 -19.43 -9.55 -0.78
N PHE A 293 -18.74 -10.38 -1.58
CA PHE A 293 -19.22 -11.70 -1.97
C PHE A 293 -19.43 -12.62 -0.77
N LEU A 294 -18.47 -12.70 0.15
CA LEU A 294 -18.54 -13.60 1.31
C LEU A 294 -19.65 -13.20 2.29
N VAL A 295 -19.96 -11.90 2.43
CA VAL A 295 -21.15 -11.45 3.18
C VAL A 295 -22.43 -11.98 2.55
N LEU A 296 -22.59 -11.84 1.23
CA LEU A 296 -23.78 -12.33 0.51
C LEU A 296 -23.87 -13.87 0.57
N ALA A 297 -22.74 -14.56 0.43
CA ALA A 297 -22.67 -16.01 0.56
C ALA A 297 -23.01 -16.48 1.98
N LEU A 298 -22.61 -15.74 3.02
CA LEU A 298 -22.93 -16.04 4.41
C LEU A 298 -24.41 -15.86 4.69
N VAL A 299 -25.06 -14.82 4.13
CA VAL A 299 -26.53 -14.67 4.19
C VAL A 299 -27.21 -15.92 3.63
N LEU A 300 -26.80 -16.41 2.45
CA LEU A 300 -27.35 -17.63 1.85
C LEU A 300 -27.09 -18.88 2.70
N ALA A 301 -25.90 -19.01 3.27
CA ALA A 301 -25.51 -20.10 4.14
C ALA A 301 -26.35 -20.14 5.42
N LEU A 302 -26.57 -18.99 6.07
CA LEU A 302 -27.36 -18.89 7.29
C LEU A 302 -28.85 -19.15 7.03
N LEU A 303 -29.42 -18.60 5.94
CA LEU A 303 -30.78 -18.91 5.52
C LEU A 303 -30.98 -20.42 5.31
N SER A 304 -29.97 -21.09 4.77
CA SER A 304 -30.01 -22.54 4.49
C SER A 304 -29.80 -23.39 5.75
N LEU A 305 -28.83 -23.04 6.59
CA LEU A 305 -28.54 -23.72 7.86
C LEU A 305 -29.74 -23.66 8.81
N SER A 306 -30.36 -22.48 8.92
CA SER A 306 -31.53 -22.30 9.76
C SER A 306 -32.80 -22.96 9.19
N ALA A 307 -32.90 -23.12 7.87
CA ALA A 307 -33.98 -23.90 7.25
C ALA A 307 -33.80 -25.41 7.45
N SER A 308 -32.56 -25.91 7.42
CA SER A 308 -32.23 -27.31 7.66
C SER A 308 -30.86 -27.45 8.34
N PRO A 309 -30.80 -27.71 9.66
CA PRO A 309 -29.56 -27.69 10.45
C PRO A 309 -28.75 -28.99 10.28
N VAL A 310 -28.41 -29.33 9.04
CA VAL A 310 -27.61 -30.51 8.70
C VAL A 310 -26.11 -30.19 8.78
N PRO A 311 -25.25 -31.19 9.10
CA PRO A 311 -23.81 -30.96 9.23
C PRO A 311 -23.16 -30.31 8.01
N SER A 312 -23.59 -30.64 6.79
CA SER A 312 -23.02 -30.06 5.56
C SER A 312 -23.33 -28.57 5.40
N ALA A 313 -24.54 -28.13 5.77
CA ALA A 313 -24.91 -26.72 5.77
C ALA A 313 -24.15 -25.96 6.88
N ALA A 314 -23.90 -26.62 8.02
CA ALA A 314 -23.15 -26.04 9.13
C ALA A 314 -21.66 -25.86 8.78
N ALA A 315 -21.06 -26.87 8.15
CA ALA A 315 -19.70 -26.80 7.63
C ALA A 315 -19.57 -25.71 6.56
N PHE A 316 -20.53 -25.59 5.63
CA PHE A 316 -20.50 -24.55 4.60
C PHE A 316 -20.66 -23.13 5.19
N ALA A 317 -21.57 -22.96 6.16
CA ALA A 317 -21.71 -21.69 6.87
C ALA A 317 -20.44 -21.34 7.67
N GLY A 318 -19.84 -22.33 8.35
CA GLY A 318 -18.58 -22.17 9.08
C GLY A 318 -17.43 -21.80 8.15
N LEU A 319 -17.32 -22.46 6.99
CA LEU A 319 -16.32 -22.15 5.97
C LEU A 319 -16.49 -20.71 5.46
N THR A 320 -17.72 -20.32 5.09
CA THR A 320 -18.00 -18.96 4.59
C THR A 320 -17.69 -17.90 5.65
N PHE A 321 -18.11 -18.12 6.90
CA PHE A 321 -17.84 -17.20 8.00
C PHE A 321 -16.34 -17.11 8.31
N GLY A 322 -15.65 -18.25 8.40
CA GLY A 322 -14.20 -18.28 8.62
C GLY A 322 -13.43 -17.57 7.52
N LEU A 323 -13.76 -17.80 6.24
CA LEU A 323 -13.16 -17.08 5.12
C LEU A 323 -13.45 -15.57 5.18
N LEU A 324 -14.67 -15.16 5.58
CA LEU A 324 -15.04 -13.73 5.69
C LEU A 324 -14.17 -13.02 6.72
N VAL A 325 -14.10 -13.54 7.95
CA VAL A 325 -13.27 -12.93 9.02
C VAL A 325 -11.77 -13.09 8.72
N GLY A 326 -11.39 -14.17 8.06
CA GLY A 326 -10.03 -14.43 7.60
C GLY A 326 -9.56 -13.54 6.45
N THR A 327 -10.46 -12.82 5.77
CA THR A 327 -10.11 -11.95 4.63
C THR A 327 -9.82 -10.52 5.05
N LYS A 328 -10.60 -9.95 5.98
CA LYS A 328 -10.46 -8.56 6.41
C LYS A 328 -11.06 -8.34 7.78
N TYR A 329 -10.52 -7.42 8.58
CA TYR A 329 -11.09 -7.09 9.90
C TYR A 329 -12.52 -6.54 9.79
N THR A 330 -12.86 -5.84 8.70
CA THR A 330 -14.25 -5.41 8.43
C THR A 330 -15.20 -6.60 8.27
N GLY A 331 -14.70 -7.76 7.82
CA GLY A 331 -15.46 -9.01 7.76
C GLY A 331 -15.92 -9.46 9.14
N LEU A 332 -15.11 -9.26 10.20
CA LEU A 332 -15.51 -9.54 11.57
C LEU A 332 -16.68 -8.63 12.00
N ILE A 333 -16.58 -7.32 11.75
CA ILE A 333 -17.63 -6.35 12.07
C ILE A 333 -18.95 -6.71 11.35
N LEU A 334 -18.90 -6.89 10.03
CA LEU A 334 -20.08 -7.19 9.20
C LEU A 334 -20.71 -8.56 9.51
N SER A 335 -19.97 -9.48 10.12
CA SER A 335 -20.47 -10.82 10.45
C SER A 335 -21.36 -10.86 11.70
N LEU A 336 -21.19 -9.93 12.65
CA LEU A 336 -21.93 -9.90 13.91
C LEU A 336 -23.46 -9.78 13.71
N PRO A 337 -23.99 -8.81 12.93
CA PRO A 337 -25.42 -8.70 12.71
C PRO A 337 -25.97 -9.86 11.88
N LEU A 338 -25.16 -10.47 11.01
CA LEU A 338 -25.55 -11.65 10.24
C LEU A 338 -25.82 -12.85 11.16
N LEU A 339 -24.90 -13.12 12.09
CA LEU A 339 -25.02 -14.20 13.07
C LEU A 339 -26.12 -13.96 14.11
N ALA A 340 -26.44 -12.70 14.40
CA ALA A 340 -27.49 -12.34 15.35
C ALA A 340 -28.89 -12.34 14.69
N LEU A 341 -29.07 -11.54 13.64
CA LEU A 341 -30.39 -11.22 13.09
C LEU A 341 -30.99 -12.37 12.28
N VAL A 342 -30.19 -13.04 11.45
CA VAL A 342 -30.70 -14.07 10.52
C VAL A 342 -31.16 -15.32 11.28
N PRO A 343 -30.36 -15.91 12.18
CA PRO A 343 -30.81 -17.06 12.97
C PRO A 343 -31.96 -16.70 13.93
N ALA A 344 -31.90 -15.55 14.61
CA ALA A 344 -32.95 -15.14 15.55
C ALA A 344 -34.31 -14.97 14.86
N ALA A 345 -34.34 -14.34 13.68
CA ALA A 345 -35.57 -14.18 12.91
C ALA A 345 -36.18 -15.52 12.47
N LEU A 346 -35.35 -16.52 12.18
CA LEU A 346 -35.80 -17.86 11.79
C LEU A 346 -36.29 -18.69 12.99
N LEU A 347 -35.66 -18.54 14.16
CA LEU A 347 -36.11 -19.15 15.41
C LEU A 347 -37.46 -18.55 15.87
N ALA A 348 -37.64 -17.24 15.75
CA ALA A 348 -38.88 -16.54 16.07
C ALA A 348 -40.04 -16.92 15.13
N GLY A 349 -39.76 -17.41 13.91
CA GLY A 349 -40.75 -17.90 12.95
C GLY A 349 -41.40 -19.25 13.30
N GLY A 350 -41.05 -19.88 14.43
CA GLY A 350 -41.72 -21.06 14.98
C GLY A 350 -41.01 -22.39 14.66
N ALA A 351 -40.48 -23.03 15.69
CA ALA A 351 -39.75 -24.29 15.61
C ALA A 351 -40.67 -25.53 15.54
N LYS A 352 -40.98 -26.01 14.33
CA LYS A 352 -41.44 -27.41 14.11
C LYS A 352 -40.60 -28.15 13.05
N ALA A 353 -39.30 -27.85 12.98
CA ALA A 353 -38.33 -28.65 12.24
C ALA A 353 -37.35 -29.32 13.23
N ARG A 354 -37.89 -30.08 14.20
CA ARG A 354 -37.11 -31.00 15.03
C ARG A 354 -36.88 -32.30 14.23
N GLY A 355 -36.04 -32.23 13.21
CA GLY A 355 -35.42 -33.42 12.63
C GLY A 355 -34.31 -33.91 13.56
N ARG A 356 -34.00 -35.22 13.54
CA ARG A 356 -33.04 -35.93 14.42
C ARG A 356 -31.57 -35.45 14.40
N GLY A 357 -31.25 -34.31 13.79
CA GLY A 357 -29.92 -33.69 13.84
C GLY A 357 -29.83 -32.65 14.95
N GLY A 358 -28.93 -32.86 15.92
CA GLY A 358 -28.77 -31.94 17.05
C GLY A 358 -28.07 -30.65 16.65
N TRP A 359 -28.73 -29.51 16.85
CA TRP A 359 -28.14 -28.16 16.80
C TRP A 359 -26.77 -28.04 17.49
N PRO A 360 -26.50 -28.69 18.64
CA PRO A 360 -25.18 -28.65 19.26
C PRO A 360 -24.05 -29.17 18.36
N GLY A 361 -24.28 -30.28 17.63
CA GLY A 361 -23.29 -30.85 16.71
C GLY A 361 -23.05 -29.95 15.50
N SER A 362 -24.11 -29.36 14.95
CA SER A 362 -24.01 -28.39 13.86
C SER A 362 -23.30 -27.10 14.30
N ALA A 363 -23.57 -26.59 15.51
CA ALA A 363 -22.87 -25.41 16.05
C ALA A 363 -21.38 -25.69 16.31
N ALA A 364 -21.05 -26.85 16.88
CA ALA A 364 -19.66 -27.26 17.07
C ALA A 364 -18.90 -27.41 15.75
N LEU A 365 -19.53 -28.03 14.74
CA LEU A 365 -18.95 -28.16 13.40
C LEU A 365 -18.78 -26.80 12.71
N PHE A 366 -19.76 -25.91 12.82
CA PHE A 366 -19.65 -24.53 12.33
C PHE A 366 -18.44 -23.84 12.95
N GLY A 367 -18.31 -23.88 14.28
CA GLY A 367 -17.20 -23.26 15.00
C GLY A 367 -15.84 -23.84 14.60
N LEU A 368 -15.73 -25.17 14.52
CA LEU A 368 -14.51 -25.85 14.09
C LEU A 368 -14.07 -25.43 12.69
N VAL A 369 -14.99 -25.49 11.71
CA VAL A 369 -14.66 -25.14 10.32
C VAL A 369 -14.36 -23.64 10.19
N ALA A 370 -15.06 -22.78 10.92
CA ALA A 370 -14.78 -21.35 10.99
C ALA A 370 -13.36 -21.07 11.52
N SER A 371 -12.97 -21.70 12.63
CA SER A 371 -11.64 -21.56 13.21
C SER A 371 -10.54 -22.05 12.27
N LEU A 372 -10.77 -23.15 11.54
CA LEU A 372 -9.80 -23.67 10.56
C LEU A 372 -9.66 -22.75 9.34
N ALA A 373 -10.77 -22.15 8.88
CA ALA A 373 -10.76 -21.34 7.67
C ALA A 373 -10.26 -19.90 7.88
N GLY A 374 -10.49 -19.31 9.06
CA GLY A 374 -10.15 -17.90 9.34
C GLY A 374 -9.38 -17.64 10.63
N GLY A 375 -9.26 -18.62 11.52
CA GLY A 375 -8.71 -18.41 12.87
C GLY A 375 -7.20 -18.22 12.93
N TYR A 376 -6.47 -18.54 11.86
CA TYR A 376 -5.00 -18.52 11.85
C TYR A 376 -4.42 -17.16 12.26
N THR A 377 -4.84 -16.07 11.60
CA THR A 377 -4.33 -14.71 11.89
C THR A 377 -4.63 -14.31 13.33
N TYR A 378 -5.84 -14.58 13.82
CA TYR A 378 -6.23 -14.23 15.17
C TYR A 378 -5.42 -15.00 16.22
N LEU A 379 -5.15 -16.28 15.96
CA LEU A 379 -4.28 -17.10 16.83
C LEU A 379 -2.83 -16.61 16.78
N ARG A 380 -2.30 -16.28 15.59
CA ARG A 380 -0.97 -15.70 15.40
C ARG A 380 -0.81 -14.43 16.22
N ASN A 381 -1.77 -13.52 16.09
CA ASN A 381 -1.76 -12.23 16.76
C ASN A 381 -1.91 -12.40 18.28
N LEU A 382 -2.79 -13.29 18.73
CA LEU A 382 -2.93 -13.62 20.16
C LEU A 382 -1.62 -14.16 20.76
N VAL A 383 -0.98 -15.10 20.09
CA VAL A 383 0.26 -15.74 20.59
C VAL A 383 1.43 -14.74 20.60
N THR A 384 1.50 -13.85 19.62
CA THR A 384 2.66 -12.97 19.41
C THR A 384 2.50 -11.62 20.11
N ALA A 385 1.31 -11.04 20.09
CA ALA A 385 1.02 -9.71 20.63
C ALA A 385 0.14 -9.74 21.90
N GLY A 386 -0.32 -10.92 22.32
CA GLY A 386 -1.26 -11.04 23.44
C GLY A 386 -2.69 -10.58 23.12
N ASN A 387 -2.98 -10.22 21.86
CA ASN A 387 -4.28 -9.69 21.42
C ASN A 387 -4.69 -10.32 20.08
N PRO A 388 -5.86 -11.01 19.99
CA PRO A 388 -6.27 -11.69 18.76
C PRO A 388 -6.62 -10.72 17.62
N VAL A 389 -7.05 -9.49 17.93
CA VAL A 389 -7.43 -8.46 16.95
C VAL A 389 -6.45 -7.29 16.93
N PHE A 390 -5.20 -7.54 17.34
CA PHE A 390 -4.11 -6.57 17.27
C PHE A 390 -4.02 -5.95 15.86
N PRO A 391 -3.79 -4.63 15.70
CA PRO A 391 -3.36 -3.67 16.72
C PRO A 391 -4.49 -2.98 17.51
N ALA A 392 -5.76 -3.22 17.20
CA ALA A 392 -6.87 -2.54 17.87
C ALA A 392 -7.02 -3.01 19.33
N PRO A 393 -7.19 -2.09 20.31
CA PRO A 393 -7.47 -2.49 21.69
C PRO A 393 -8.88 -3.07 21.82
N VAL A 394 -9.04 -4.09 22.66
CA VAL A 394 -10.37 -4.66 22.97
C VAL A 394 -10.81 -4.18 24.34
N ARG A 395 -11.94 -3.46 24.38
CA ARG A 395 -12.52 -2.93 25.61
C ARG A 395 -13.89 -3.55 25.87
N LEU A 396 -14.16 -3.91 27.11
CA LEU A 396 -15.48 -4.37 27.57
C LEU A 396 -15.86 -3.58 28.81
N LEU A 397 -17.01 -2.88 28.76
CA LEU A 397 -17.53 -2.07 29.87
C LEU A 397 -16.48 -1.06 30.40
N GLY A 398 -15.72 -0.43 29.50
CA GLY A 398 -14.68 0.55 29.83
C GLY A 398 -13.34 -0.05 30.31
N ARG A 399 -13.27 -1.37 30.55
CA ARG A 399 -12.02 -2.06 30.91
C ARG A 399 -11.33 -2.60 29.67
N VAL A 400 -10.01 -2.44 29.59
CA VAL A 400 -9.18 -3.05 28.53
C VAL A 400 -9.02 -4.54 28.83
N LEU A 401 -9.53 -5.39 27.94
CA LEU A 401 -9.36 -6.84 28.00
C LEU A 401 -8.10 -7.29 27.27
N PHE A 402 -7.83 -6.66 26.12
CA PHE A 402 -6.60 -6.87 25.35
C PHE A 402 -6.03 -5.52 24.99
N GLU A 403 -4.76 -5.32 25.34
CA GLU A 403 -4.03 -4.10 25.01
C GLU A 403 -3.84 -4.00 23.49
N GLY A 404 -3.98 -2.77 22.98
CA GLY A 404 -3.75 -2.43 21.59
C GLY A 404 -2.46 -1.65 21.41
N TRP A 405 -2.14 -1.31 20.16
CA TRP A 405 -1.06 -0.39 19.86
C TRP A 405 -1.51 1.05 20.14
N SER A 406 -0.71 1.81 20.90
CA SER A 406 -1.02 3.18 21.33
C SER A 406 -1.37 4.16 20.19
N GLY A 407 -0.85 3.94 18.98
CA GLY A 407 -1.15 4.76 17.79
C GLY A 407 -2.39 4.32 17.00
N ALA A 408 -3.00 3.18 17.35
CA ALA A 408 -4.12 2.56 16.65
C ALA A 408 -5.39 2.55 17.52
N SER A 409 -5.75 3.71 18.09
CA SER A 409 -7.00 3.87 18.84
C SER A 409 -8.02 4.68 18.03
N VAL A 410 -9.29 4.33 18.21
CA VAL A 410 -10.42 5.04 17.61
C VAL A 410 -10.42 6.51 18.02
N GLU A 411 -10.05 6.81 19.26
CA GLU A 411 -9.92 8.17 19.77
C GLU A 411 -8.85 8.96 19.01
N ALA A 412 -7.70 8.34 18.71
CA ALA A 412 -6.60 8.99 17.99
C ALA A 412 -6.93 9.32 16.52
N TRP A 413 -7.89 8.62 15.92
CA TRP A 413 -8.33 8.86 14.53
C TRP A 413 -9.54 9.79 14.44
N ARG A 414 -10.43 9.76 15.43
CA ARG A 414 -11.67 10.55 15.42
C ARG A 414 -11.42 12.06 15.37
N ASP A 415 -10.34 12.52 15.99
CA ASP A 415 -10.03 13.96 16.11
C ASP A 415 -9.24 14.51 14.90
N ARG A 416 -8.87 13.65 13.93
CA ARG A 416 -8.14 14.07 12.73
C ARG A 416 -9.10 14.69 11.69
N PRO A 417 -8.74 15.82 11.04
CA PRO A 417 -9.64 16.54 10.12
C PRO A 417 -10.12 15.74 8.91
N GLU A 418 -9.41 14.66 8.53
CA GLU A 418 -9.75 13.85 7.35
C GLU A 418 -10.86 12.81 7.58
N TYR A 419 -11.18 12.49 8.84
CA TYR A 419 -12.05 11.37 9.23
C TYR A 419 -13.52 11.71 9.57
N PRO A 420 -13.95 12.97 9.80
CA PRO A 420 -15.36 13.31 9.93
C PRO A 420 -16.12 12.97 8.64
N ILE A 421 -17.16 12.17 8.78
CA ILE A 421 -18.06 11.81 7.68
C ILE A 421 -19.41 12.47 7.89
N GLU A 422 -19.82 13.30 6.93
CA GLU A 422 -21.18 13.83 6.89
C GLU A 422 -22.13 12.75 6.35
N PRO A 423 -22.99 12.13 7.19
CA PRO A 423 -23.69 10.89 6.82
C PRO A 423 -24.52 11.04 5.53
N PHE A 424 -25.32 12.11 5.46
CA PHE A 424 -26.16 12.34 4.29
C PHE A 424 -25.35 12.71 3.07
N ARG A 425 -24.27 13.49 3.23
CA ARG A 425 -23.37 13.83 2.11
C ARG A 425 -22.66 12.59 1.58
N PHE A 426 -22.34 11.61 2.42
CA PHE A 426 -21.74 10.36 1.95
C PHE A 426 -22.67 9.57 1.03
N LEU A 427 -23.95 9.46 1.38
CA LEU A 427 -24.96 8.75 0.56
C LEU A 427 -25.42 9.58 -0.65
N LEU A 428 -25.59 10.88 -0.46
CA LEU A 428 -26.19 11.81 -1.42
C LEU A 428 -25.19 12.70 -2.15
N GLY A 429 -23.88 12.54 -1.93
CA GLY A 429 -22.82 13.31 -2.59
C GLY A 429 -22.04 12.48 -3.61
N ASN A 430 -21.72 11.22 -3.29
CA ASN A 430 -20.80 10.37 -4.06
C ASN A 430 -21.48 9.57 -5.20
N VAL A 431 -22.37 10.18 -5.99
CA VAL A 431 -23.13 9.43 -7.03
C VAL A 431 -22.26 8.82 -8.10
N GLU A 432 -21.14 9.45 -8.42
CA GLU A 432 -20.20 8.93 -9.42
C GLU A 432 -19.60 7.57 -8.99
N MET A 433 -19.51 7.30 -7.69
CA MET A 433 -19.00 6.03 -7.16
C MET A 433 -20.10 4.96 -7.00
N TYR A 434 -21.33 5.35 -6.63
CA TYR A 434 -22.44 4.41 -6.46
C TYR A 434 -23.18 4.06 -7.76
N GLY A 435 -23.06 4.90 -8.77
CA GLY A 435 -23.83 4.82 -10.01
C GLY A 435 -25.12 5.66 -9.97
N PRO A 436 -25.64 6.05 -11.15
CA PRO A 436 -26.71 7.03 -11.27
C PRO A 436 -28.06 6.57 -10.69
N LEU A 437 -28.28 5.26 -10.61
CA LEU A 437 -29.54 4.67 -10.13
C LEU A 437 -29.57 4.44 -8.61
N PHE A 438 -28.46 4.64 -7.91
CA PHE A 438 -28.37 4.37 -6.48
C PHE A 438 -29.36 5.21 -5.66
N ARG A 439 -29.37 6.53 -5.85
CA ARG A 439 -30.25 7.44 -5.07
C ARG A 439 -31.73 7.25 -5.34
N VAL A 440 -32.08 6.85 -6.56
CA VAL A 440 -33.47 6.79 -7.03
C VAL A 440 -34.10 5.43 -6.77
N LEU A 441 -33.31 4.35 -6.85
CA LEU A 441 -33.83 2.98 -6.73
C LEU A 441 -33.26 2.24 -5.52
N VAL A 442 -31.93 2.14 -5.42
CA VAL A 442 -31.27 1.30 -4.40
C VAL A 442 -31.50 1.84 -3.00
N LEU A 443 -31.25 3.14 -2.78
CA LEU A 443 -31.35 3.76 -1.47
C LEU A 443 -32.80 3.74 -0.93
N PRO A 444 -33.84 4.15 -1.70
CA PRO A 444 -35.22 4.01 -1.24
C PRO A 444 -35.63 2.56 -0.98
N ALA A 445 -35.22 1.62 -1.84
CA ALA A 445 -35.54 0.21 -1.63
C ALA A 445 -34.88 -0.34 -0.36
N ALA A 446 -33.63 0.01 -0.09
CA ALA A 446 -32.90 -0.40 1.12
C ALA A 446 -33.59 0.08 2.41
N VAL A 447 -34.27 1.23 2.38
CA VAL A 447 -35.02 1.75 3.53
C VAL A 447 -36.41 1.11 3.66
N LEU A 448 -37.14 0.96 2.54
CA LEU A 448 -38.55 0.57 2.56
C LEU A 448 -38.78 -0.95 2.59
N ALA A 449 -37.88 -1.73 2.00
CA ALA A 449 -38.02 -3.18 1.88
C ALA A 449 -38.22 -3.95 3.19
N PRO A 450 -37.53 -3.65 4.32
CA PRO A 450 -37.77 -4.38 5.56
C PRO A 450 -39.19 -4.18 6.09
N PHE A 451 -39.74 -2.97 6.02
CA PHE A 451 -41.12 -2.67 6.42
C PHE A 451 -42.13 -3.32 5.46
N ALA A 452 -41.85 -3.27 4.15
CA ALA A 452 -42.70 -3.91 3.15
C ALA A 452 -42.73 -5.45 3.33
N ALA A 453 -41.61 -6.08 3.65
CA ALA A 453 -41.58 -7.52 3.97
C ALA A 453 -42.43 -7.85 5.19
N LEU A 454 -42.38 -7.02 6.24
CA LEU A 454 -43.26 -7.17 7.40
C LEU A 454 -44.73 -6.93 7.04
N ALA A 455 -45.06 -6.05 6.10
CA ALA A 455 -46.44 -5.77 5.74
C ALA A 455 -47.04 -6.83 4.79
N TRP A 456 -46.25 -7.30 3.82
CA TRP A 456 -46.75 -8.09 2.67
C TRP A 456 -46.56 -9.60 2.82
N LEU A 457 -45.54 -10.05 3.55
CA LEU A 457 -45.27 -11.48 3.73
C LEU A 457 -46.01 -12.03 4.95
N ARG A 458 -46.42 -13.31 4.88
CA ARG A 458 -47.07 -14.03 5.97
C ARG A 458 -46.30 -15.30 6.33
N GLY A 459 -46.43 -15.75 7.58
CA GLY A 459 -45.80 -16.96 8.09
C GLY A 459 -44.30 -16.86 8.34
N ARG A 460 -43.62 -18.02 8.38
CA ARG A 460 -42.19 -18.14 8.71
C ARG A 460 -41.21 -17.28 7.89
N PRO A 461 -41.38 -17.06 6.57
CA PRO A 461 -40.40 -16.28 5.80
C PRO A 461 -40.46 -14.77 6.08
N ARG A 462 -41.49 -14.27 6.77
CA ARG A 462 -41.70 -12.83 7.03
C ARG A 462 -40.55 -12.20 7.80
N LEU A 463 -40.21 -12.75 8.97
CA LEU A 463 -39.17 -12.19 9.85
C LEU A 463 -37.78 -12.33 9.23
N ALA A 464 -37.50 -13.47 8.62
CA ALA A 464 -36.21 -13.73 7.97
C ALA A 464 -35.96 -12.79 6.78
N ALA A 465 -36.99 -12.57 5.94
CA ALA A 465 -36.90 -11.63 4.84
C ALA A 465 -36.72 -10.19 5.35
N ALA A 466 -37.47 -9.78 6.37
CA ALA A 466 -37.32 -8.46 6.98
C ALA A 466 -35.92 -8.25 7.57
N ALA A 467 -35.36 -9.27 8.25
CA ALA A 467 -34.01 -9.21 8.81
C ALA A 467 -32.94 -9.04 7.73
N VAL A 468 -33.01 -9.83 6.64
CA VAL A 468 -32.06 -9.70 5.51
C VAL A 468 -32.19 -8.33 4.83
N LEU A 469 -33.41 -7.84 4.62
CA LEU A 469 -33.66 -6.55 3.98
C LEU A 469 -33.32 -5.35 4.88
N LEU A 470 -33.16 -5.55 6.19
CA LEU A 470 -32.71 -4.53 7.14
C LEU A 470 -31.17 -4.39 7.15
N LEU A 471 -30.43 -5.40 6.70
CA LEU A 471 -28.97 -5.42 6.72
C LEU A 471 -28.29 -4.23 6.03
N PRO A 472 -28.76 -3.69 4.88
CA PRO A 472 -28.16 -2.49 4.29
C PRO A 472 -28.11 -1.30 5.26
N ALA A 473 -29.18 -1.08 6.04
CA ALA A 473 -29.26 -0.01 7.02
C ALA A 473 -28.39 -0.30 8.25
N VAL A 474 -28.32 -1.56 8.68
CA VAL A 474 -27.44 -1.99 9.78
C VAL A 474 -25.98 -1.81 9.39
N PHE A 475 -25.57 -2.28 8.22
CA PHE A 475 -24.20 -2.10 7.71
C PHE A 475 -23.85 -0.62 7.51
N TYR A 476 -24.82 0.22 7.16
CA TYR A 476 -24.60 1.66 7.12
C TYR A 476 -24.35 2.24 8.52
N ALA A 477 -25.10 1.81 9.53
CA ALA A 477 -24.84 2.20 10.91
C ALA A 477 -23.47 1.69 11.40
N GLU A 478 -23.12 0.43 11.13
CA GLU A 478 -21.79 -0.12 11.45
C GLU A 478 -20.67 0.65 10.75
N PHE A 479 -20.85 0.96 9.48
CA PHE A 479 -19.92 1.81 8.74
C PHE A 479 -19.75 3.16 9.45
N LEU A 480 -20.83 3.87 9.77
CA LEU A 480 -20.78 5.17 10.44
C LEU A 480 -20.11 5.13 11.82
N PHE A 481 -20.44 4.13 12.65
CA PHE A 481 -20.07 4.14 14.07
C PHE A 481 -18.89 3.24 14.44
N LEU A 482 -18.59 2.20 13.65
CA LEU A 482 -17.57 1.19 13.97
C LEU A 482 -16.36 1.20 13.02
N MET A 483 -16.50 1.73 11.79
CA MET A 483 -15.41 1.79 10.80
C MET A 483 -14.86 3.22 10.66
N ILE A 484 -14.28 3.74 11.75
CA ILE A 484 -13.93 5.16 11.87
C ILE A 484 -12.72 5.56 11.03
N ASP A 485 -11.81 4.63 10.78
CA ASP A 485 -10.62 4.73 9.92
C ASP A 485 -10.86 4.49 8.43
N HIS A 486 -12.00 3.89 8.07
CA HIS A 486 -12.24 3.37 6.72
C HIS A 486 -13.52 3.97 6.10
N ARG A 487 -13.40 5.18 5.53
CA ARG A 487 -14.54 6.01 5.07
C ARG A 487 -14.80 6.02 3.56
N ASP A 488 -14.26 5.05 2.81
CA ASP A 488 -14.45 4.91 1.35
C ASP A 488 -15.66 4.04 0.99
N VAL A 489 -16.26 4.27 -0.19
CA VAL A 489 -17.40 3.49 -0.73
C VAL A 489 -17.08 1.99 -0.86
N ARG A 490 -15.82 1.60 -1.03
CA ARG A 490 -15.39 0.18 -1.15
C ARG A 490 -15.70 -0.66 0.08
N TYR A 491 -15.84 -0.04 1.25
CA TYR A 491 -16.24 -0.73 2.49
C TYR A 491 -17.76 -0.94 2.61
N PHE A 492 -18.54 -0.29 1.73
CA PHE A 492 -20.00 -0.29 1.73
C PHE A 492 -20.61 -1.19 0.64
N LEU A 493 -19.79 -1.90 -0.15
CA LEU A 493 -20.22 -2.68 -1.32
C LEU A 493 -21.26 -3.77 -0.99
N ALA A 494 -21.13 -4.44 0.16
CA ALA A 494 -22.08 -5.46 0.60
C ALA A 494 -23.48 -4.90 0.85
N ALA A 495 -23.57 -3.70 1.43
CA ALA A 495 -24.83 -3.01 1.68
C ALA A 495 -25.49 -2.58 0.37
N ILE A 496 -24.71 -2.09 -0.60
CA ILE A 496 -25.20 -1.76 -1.94
C ILE A 496 -25.76 -3.01 -2.63
N ALA A 497 -25.03 -4.12 -2.60
CA ALA A 497 -25.48 -5.39 -3.19
C ALA A 497 -26.79 -5.91 -2.57
N LEU A 498 -26.92 -5.85 -1.24
CA LEU A 498 -28.17 -6.19 -0.56
C LEU A 498 -29.30 -5.20 -0.87
N GLY A 499 -28.99 -3.91 -1.07
CA GLY A 499 -29.92 -2.92 -1.59
C GLY A 499 -30.42 -3.27 -3.00
N CYS A 500 -29.56 -3.78 -3.88
CA CYS A 500 -29.98 -4.29 -5.19
C CYS A 500 -30.90 -5.52 -5.08
N ALA A 501 -30.67 -6.41 -4.09
CA ALA A 501 -31.60 -7.49 -3.78
C ALA A 501 -32.95 -6.96 -3.24
N ALA A 502 -32.94 -5.87 -2.48
CA ALA A 502 -34.15 -5.18 -2.02
C ALA A 502 -34.95 -4.57 -3.19
N VAL A 503 -34.29 -4.02 -4.21
CA VAL A 503 -34.96 -3.60 -5.46
C VAL A 503 -35.64 -4.79 -6.12
N ALA A 504 -34.95 -5.93 -6.26
CA ALA A 504 -35.52 -7.15 -6.84
C ALA A 504 -36.75 -7.66 -6.05
N PHE A 505 -36.77 -7.51 -4.72
CA PHE A 505 -37.92 -7.85 -3.90
C PHE A 505 -39.18 -7.04 -4.25
N PHE A 506 -39.02 -5.76 -4.57
CA PHE A 506 -40.12 -4.87 -4.98
C PHE A 506 -40.59 -5.11 -6.42
N LEU A 507 -39.68 -5.47 -7.33
CA LEU A 507 -39.96 -5.51 -8.78
C LEU A 507 -41.16 -6.40 -9.16
N ASP A 508 -41.45 -7.48 -8.44
CA ASP A 508 -42.62 -8.32 -8.73
C ASP A 508 -43.89 -7.93 -7.97
N ARG A 509 -43.79 -6.99 -7.04
CA ARG A 509 -44.88 -6.62 -6.11
C ARG A 509 -45.48 -5.24 -6.42
N LEU A 510 -44.87 -4.49 -7.32
CA LEU A 510 -45.32 -3.17 -7.75
C LEU A 510 -46.00 -3.24 -9.13
N PRO A 511 -47.03 -2.41 -9.38
CA PRO A 511 -47.61 -2.26 -10.72
C PRO A 511 -46.56 -1.71 -11.70
N GLY A 512 -46.57 -2.18 -12.95
CA GLY A 512 -45.58 -1.78 -13.97
C GLY A 512 -44.23 -2.51 -13.89
N ALA A 513 -44.14 -3.58 -13.10
CA ALA A 513 -42.99 -4.49 -12.95
C ALA A 513 -42.22 -4.80 -14.25
N THR A 514 -42.92 -5.09 -15.34
CA THR A 514 -42.30 -5.41 -16.65
C THR A 514 -41.55 -4.23 -17.25
N TRP A 515 -42.13 -3.02 -17.22
CA TRP A 515 -41.49 -1.81 -17.73
C TRP A 515 -40.26 -1.43 -16.90
N LEU A 516 -40.35 -1.56 -15.57
CA LEU A 516 -39.22 -1.29 -14.67
C LEU A 516 -38.06 -2.28 -14.91
N ARG A 517 -38.34 -3.58 -15.04
CA ARG A 517 -37.33 -4.60 -15.38
C ARG A 517 -36.69 -4.32 -16.74
N GLY A 518 -37.48 -3.96 -17.74
CA GLY A 518 -36.98 -3.58 -19.07
C GLY A 518 -36.12 -2.31 -19.05
N GLY A 519 -36.56 -1.27 -18.33
CA GLY A 519 -35.82 -0.02 -18.16
C GLY A 519 -34.49 -0.21 -17.44
N LEU A 520 -34.43 -1.03 -16.40
CA LEU A 520 -33.19 -1.40 -15.71
C LEU A 520 -32.21 -2.14 -16.63
N ALA A 521 -32.72 -3.08 -17.43
CA ALA A 521 -31.91 -3.80 -18.40
C ALA A 521 -31.35 -2.85 -19.49
N LEU A 522 -32.17 -1.91 -19.98
CA LEU A 522 -31.73 -0.88 -20.92
C LEU A 522 -30.71 0.09 -20.30
N ALA A 523 -30.91 0.52 -19.05
CA ALA A 523 -29.96 1.38 -18.35
C ALA A 523 -28.61 0.66 -18.16
N SER A 524 -28.64 -0.64 -17.85
CA SER A 524 -27.43 -1.47 -17.74
C SER A 524 -26.71 -1.58 -19.09
N LEU A 525 -27.44 -1.79 -20.18
CA LEU A 525 -26.89 -1.78 -21.53
C LEU A 525 -26.32 -0.41 -21.92
N GLY A 526 -26.99 0.68 -21.53
CA GLY A 526 -26.51 2.05 -21.72
C GLY A 526 -25.21 2.31 -20.96
N PHE A 527 -25.11 1.86 -19.72
CA PHE A 527 -23.89 1.94 -18.91
C PHE A 527 -22.73 1.12 -19.52
N VAL A 528 -23.02 -0.08 -20.01
CA VAL A 528 -22.04 -0.89 -20.74
C VAL A 528 -21.57 -0.14 -21.99
N ALA A 529 -22.50 0.41 -22.78
CA ALA A 529 -22.18 1.16 -23.98
C ALA A 529 -21.31 2.39 -23.70
N SER A 530 -21.63 3.17 -22.65
CA SER A 530 -20.83 4.33 -22.25
C SER A 530 -19.45 3.92 -21.75
N SER A 531 -19.35 2.87 -20.94
CA SER A 531 -18.08 2.37 -20.37
C SER A 531 -17.15 1.72 -21.40
N LEU A 532 -17.69 1.36 -22.57
CA LEU A 532 -16.94 0.85 -23.72
C LEU A 532 -16.50 1.94 -24.71
N GLN A 533 -16.94 3.19 -24.54
CA GLN A 533 -16.46 4.31 -25.36
C GLN A 533 -14.93 4.43 -25.24
N GLY A 534 -14.23 4.48 -26.38
CA GLY A 534 -12.76 4.45 -26.44
C GLY A 534 -12.13 3.04 -26.47
N LYS A 535 -12.88 1.97 -26.19
CA LYS A 535 -12.42 0.56 -26.21
C LYS A 535 -12.90 -0.23 -27.43
N LEU A 536 -13.33 0.45 -28.50
CA LEU A 536 -14.01 -0.11 -29.67
C LEU A 536 -13.31 -1.31 -30.32
N ARG A 537 -11.98 -1.27 -30.49
CA ARG A 537 -11.21 -2.39 -31.09
C ARG A 537 -11.30 -3.68 -30.25
N ALA A 538 -11.25 -3.56 -28.92
CA ALA A 538 -11.45 -4.68 -28.01
C ALA A 538 -12.91 -5.17 -28.01
N GLY A 539 -13.85 -4.23 -28.09
CA GLY A 539 -15.28 -4.51 -28.21
C GLY A 539 -15.64 -5.37 -29.43
N VAL A 540 -15.07 -5.07 -30.61
CA VAL A 540 -15.35 -5.83 -31.85
C VAL A 540 -14.86 -7.28 -31.75
N LEU A 541 -13.67 -7.52 -31.20
CA LEU A 541 -13.11 -8.88 -31.05
C LEU A 541 -13.91 -9.73 -30.07
N VAL A 542 -14.31 -9.16 -28.93
CA VAL A 542 -15.13 -9.87 -27.94
C VAL A 542 -16.55 -10.07 -28.44
N ALA A 543 -17.14 -9.11 -29.15
CA ALA A 543 -18.45 -9.25 -29.76
C ALA A 543 -18.47 -10.37 -30.81
N ALA A 544 -17.41 -10.51 -31.61
CA ALA A 544 -17.25 -11.63 -32.55
C ALA A 544 -17.15 -12.98 -31.81
N ALA A 545 -16.37 -13.05 -30.72
CA ALA A 545 -16.23 -14.26 -29.91
C ALA A 545 -17.56 -14.66 -29.23
N LEU A 546 -18.28 -13.70 -28.66
CA LEU A 546 -19.60 -13.93 -28.07
C LEU A 546 -20.65 -14.29 -29.13
N GLY A 547 -20.59 -13.68 -30.31
CA GLY A 547 -21.44 -14.01 -31.46
C GLY A 547 -21.24 -15.47 -31.92
N ALA A 548 -20.00 -15.96 -31.91
CA ALA A 548 -19.70 -17.37 -32.19
C ALA A 548 -20.22 -18.34 -31.12
N CYS A 549 -20.26 -17.91 -29.85
CA CYS A 549 -20.75 -18.70 -28.71
C CYS A 549 -22.28 -18.61 -28.51
N LEU A 550 -22.94 -17.62 -29.10
CA LEU A 550 -24.36 -17.31 -28.95
C LEU A 550 -25.29 -18.51 -29.25
N PRO A 551 -25.07 -19.32 -30.31
CA PRO A 551 -25.90 -20.48 -30.61
C PRO A 551 -25.77 -21.58 -29.55
N ALA A 552 -24.58 -21.77 -28.96
CA ALA A 552 -24.34 -22.74 -27.91
C ALA A 552 -24.99 -22.30 -26.59
N LEU A 553 -24.86 -21.01 -26.23
CA LEU A 553 -25.48 -20.45 -25.03
C LEU A 553 -27.01 -20.42 -25.12
N ARG A 554 -27.56 -20.09 -26.29
CA ARG A 554 -29.01 -20.13 -26.54
C ARG A 554 -29.59 -21.53 -26.35
N ARG A 555 -28.92 -22.56 -26.88
CA ARG A 555 -29.34 -23.96 -26.69
C ARG A 555 -29.17 -24.43 -25.24
N LEU A 556 -28.18 -23.92 -24.51
CA LEU A 556 -27.97 -24.19 -23.07
C LEU A 556 -29.10 -23.57 -22.22
N LEU A 557 -29.61 -22.41 -22.61
CA LEU A 557 -30.75 -21.73 -22.00
C LEU A 557 -32.11 -22.31 -22.40
N GLU A 558 -32.16 -23.16 -23.44
CA GLU A 558 -33.38 -23.83 -23.93
C GLU A 558 -33.57 -25.25 -23.35
N GLY A 559 -32.71 -25.70 -22.43
CA GLY A 559 -32.93 -26.91 -21.62
C GLY A 559 -32.79 -28.25 -22.36
N ARG A 560 -32.41 -28.27 -23.64
CA ARG A 560 -32.21 -29.52 -24.41
C ARG A 560 -30.82 -30.12 -24.17
N ALA A 561 -30.69 -30.89 -23.09
CA ALA A 561 -29.41 -31.32 -22.52
C ALA A 561 -28.52 -32.23 -23.40
N TRP A 562 -29.06 -32.96 -24.38
CA TRP A 562 -28.28 -33.97 -25.13
C TRP A 562 -27.63 -33.40 -26.41
N VAL A 563 -28.33 -32.57 -27.18
CA VAL A 563 -27.79 -31.94 -28.42
C VAL A 563 -26.73 -30.87 -28.10
N VAL A 564 -26.85 -30.21 -26.94
CA VAL A 564 -25.89 -29.21 -26.43
C VAL A 564 -24.55 -29.83 -26.08
N ARG A 565 -24.52 -31.06 -25.55
CA ARG A 565 -23.28 -31.74 -25.13
C ARG A 565 -22.39 -32.17 -26.29
N VAL A 566 -22.97 -32.47 -27.46
CA VAL A 566 -22.22 -32.98 -28.62
C VAL A 566 -21.82 -31.85 -29.58
N GLY A 567 -22.64 -30.81 -29.76
CA GLY A 567 -22.37 -29.70 -30.69
C GLY A 567 -21.59 -28.51 -30.11
N ALA A 568 -21.66 -28.25 -28.80
CA ALA A 568 -20.92 -27.15 -28.16
C ALA A 568 -19.49 -27.54 -27.76
N LEU A 569 -19.22 -28.84 -27.63
CA LEU A 569 -17.93 -29.37 -27.21
C LEU A 569 -16.80 -29.04 -28.20
N PRO A 570 -16.95 -29.18 -29.53
CA PRO A 570 -15.91 -28.80 -30.49
C PRO A 570 -15.64 -27.29 -30.48
N LEU A 571 -16.68 -26.47 -30.38
CA LEU A 571 -16.56 -25.00 -30.31
C LEU A 571 -15.91 -24.53 -29.00
N ALA A 572 -16.23 -25.16 -27.87
CA ALA A 572 -15.57 -24.90 -26.59
C ALA A 572 -14.13 -25.42 -26.57
N ILE A 573 -13.83 -26.52 -27.26
CA ILE A 573 -12.46 -27.04 -27.43
C ILE A 573 -11.66 -26.14 -28.36
N VAL A 574 -12.23 -25.63 -29.45
CA VAL A 574 -11.54 -24.71 -30.38
C VAL A 574 -11.37 -23.32 -29.76
N ALA A 575 -12.39 -22.77 -29.10
CA ALA A 575 -12.29 -21.50 -28.38
C ALA A 575 -11.36 -21.63 -27.16
N GLY A 576 -11.45 -22.74 -26.43
CA GLY A 576 -10.56 -23.07 -25.32
C GLY A 576 -9.12 -23.29 -25.78
N GLY A 577 -8.90 -24.02 -26.87
CA GLY A 577 -7.59 -24.26 -27.47
C GLY A 577 -6.97 -22.99 -28.06
N GLY A 578 -7.77 -22.15 -28.72
CA GLY A 578 -7.35 -20.83 -29.22
C GLY A 578 -7.02 -19.86 -28.09
N ALA A 579 -7.82 -19.83 -27.02
CA ALA A 579 -7.53 -19.06 -25.82
C ALA A 579 -6.25 -19.56 -25.12
N VAL A 580 -6.07 -20.87 -24.97
CA VAL A 580 -4.86 -21.49 -24.42
C VAL A 580 -3.62 -21.19 -25.28
N ALA A 581 -3.76 -21.11 -26.61
CA ALA A 581 -2.66 -20.76 -27.51
C ALA A 581 -2.35 -19.25 -27.53
N ALA A 582 -3.34 -18.38 -27.32
CA ALA A 582 -3.17 -16.93 -27.27
C ALA A 582 -2.68 -16.44 -25.89
N PHE A 583 -3.01 -17.18 -24.83
CA PHE A 583 -2.73 -16.79 -23.45
C PHE A 583 -1.23 -16.60 -23.14
N PRO A 584 -0.29 -17.48 -23.55
CA PRO A 584 1.14 -17.25 -23.37
C PRO A 584 1.62 -15.94 -24.00
N ARG A 585 1.07 -15.55 -25.15
CA ARG A 585 1.40 -14.27 -25.81
C ARG A 585 0.91 -13.08 -24.98
N ALA A 586 -0.27 -13.18 -24.37
CA ALA A 586 -0.79 -12.13 -23.49
C ALA A 586 0.09 -11.96 -22.25
N VAL A 587 0.50 -13.06 -21.61
CA VAL A 587 1.40 -13.05 -20.44
C VAL A 587 2.76 -12.43 -20.80
N ALA A 588 3.40 -12.89 -21.88
CA ALA A 588 4.68 -12.35 -22.33
C ALA A 588 4.57 -10.84 -22.66
N SER A 589 3.46 -10.44 -23.27
CA SER A 589 3.21 -9.04 -23.60
C SER A 589 3.02 -8.17 -22.37
N TYR A 590 2.33 -8.67 -21.35
CA TYR A 590 2.17 -8.00 -20.06
C TYR A 590 3.51 -7.84 -19.34
N GLU A 591 4.32 -8.90 -19.28
CA GLU A 591 5.62 -8.86 -18.61
C GLU A 591 6.59 -7.88 -19.26
N ALA A 592 6.51 -7.71 -20.59
CA ALA A 592 7.31 -6.73 -21.31
C ALA A 592 6.89 -5.28 -20.99
N ARG A 593 5.59 -5.02 -20.82
CA ARG A 593 5.03 -3.66 -20.70
C ARG A 593 4.76 -3.18 -19.29
N ARG A 594 4.49 -4.07 -18.33
CA ARG A 594 3.97 -3.71 -17.00
C ARG A 594 4.84 -2.71 -16.21
N LEU A 595 6.14 -2.62 -16.48
CA LEU A 595 7.03 -1.69 -15.78
C LEU A 595 7.23 -0.37 -16.53
N GLU A 596 6.75 -0.22 -17.78
CA GLU A 596 7.04 0.92 -18.65
C GLU A 596 6.65 2.26 -18.01
N GLU A 597 5.51 2.30 -17.32
CA GLU A 597 5.02 3.50 -16.62
C GLU A 597 5.77 3.79 -15.31
N SER A 598 6.44 2.78 -14.73
CA SER A 598 7.27 2.95 -13.53
C SER A 598 8.73 3.18 -13.92
N GLY A 599 9.11 4.45 -14.08
CA GLY A 599 10.44 4.84 -14.54
C GLY A 599 11.59 4.15 -13.79
N ALA A 600 11.52 4.09 -12.46
CA ALA A 600 12.55 3.47 -11.62
C ALA A 600 12.56 1.94 -11.71
N ALA A 601 11.39 1.28 -11.71
CA ALA A 601 11.30 -0.18 -11.83
C ALA A 601 11.74 -0.65 -13.23
N ALA A 602 11.37 0.07 -14.30
CA ALA A 602 11.86 -0.20 -15.65
C ALA A 602 13.39 0.00 -15.77
N ALA A 603 13.93 1.04 -15.13
CA ALA A 603 15.38 1.25 -15.09
C ALA A 603 16.10 0.11 -14.37
N LEU A 604 15.57 -0.32 -13.22
CA LEU A 604 16.10 -1.45 -12.46
C LEU A 604 16.05 -2.77 -13.28
N GLN A 605 14.96 -3.02 -13.99
CA GLN A 605 14.83 -4.17 -14.90
C GLN A 605 15.92 -4.18 -15.98
N ARG A 606 16.24 -3.01 -16.57
CA ARG A 606 17.33 -2.88 -17.55
C ARG A 606 18.71 -3.07 -16.91
N LEU A 607 18.94 -2.45 -15.76
CA LEU A 607 20.22 -2.51 -15.04
C LEU A 607 20.59 -3.92 -14.56
N THR A 608 19.58 -4.72 -14.23
CA THR A 608 19.74 -6.14 -13.84
C THR A 608 19.74 -7.08 -15.04
N SER A 609 19.41 -6.60 -16.25
CA SER A 609 19.12 -7.45 -17.42
C SER A 609 18.10 -8.56 -17.12
N GLY A 610 17.18 -8.29 -16.18
CA GLY A 610 16.21 -9.27 -15.68
C GLY A 610 16.80 -10.42 -14.86
N GLN A 611 18.08 -10.37 -14.45
CA GLN A 611 18.67 -11.34 -13.55
C GLN A 611 18.18 -11.11 -12.11
N PRO A 612 18.00 -12.17 -11.29
CA PRO A 612 17.63 -12.05 -9.89
C PRO A 612 18.66 -11.22 -9.10
N GLY A 613 18.17 -10.31 -8.24
CA GLY A 613 19.00 -9.52 -7.32
C GLY A 613 18.26 -9.17 -6.03
N VAL A 614 18.97 -8.56 -5.08
CA VAL A 614 18.36 -8.03 -3.85
C VAL A 614 18.26 -6.52 -3.94
N VAL A 615 17.06 -6.01 -3.74
CA VAL A 615 16.72 -4.59 -3.91
C VAL A 615 16.21 -4.05 -2.58
N ALA A 616 16.92 -3.09 -2.01
CA ALA A 616 16.48 -2.39 -0.82
C ALA A 616 15.56 -1.22 -1.20
N VAL A 617 14.43 -1.07 -0.53
CA VAL A 617 13.44 0.00 -0.77
C VAL A 617 13.41 0.94 0.42
N VAL A 618 13.45 2.25 0.15
CA VAL A 618 13.51 3.32 1.14
C VAL A 618 12.46 4.40 0.80
N GLY A 619 11.77 4.92 1.82
CA GLY A 619 10.91 6.11 1.70
C GLY A 619 9.51 5.89 1.12
N THR A 620 9.15 4.68 0.71
CA THR A 620 7.82 4.34 0.19
C THR A 620 7.30 3.04 0.78
N ASN A 621 5.97 2.87 0.82
CA ASN A 621 5.26 1.65 1.16
C ASN A 621 4.75 0.88 -0.07
N GLN A 622 5.21 1.20 -1.29
CA GLN A 622 4.86 0.51 -2.54
C GLN A 622 6.07 -0.25 -3.15
N PRO A 623 6.61 -1.28 -2.46
CA PRO A 623 7.84 -1.95 -2.90
C PRO A 623 7.59 -2.93 -4.07
N TYR A 624 6.34 -3.32 -4.32
CA TYR A 624 6.01 -4.48 -5.15
C TYR A 624 6.62 -4.45 -6.55
N LEU A 625 6.57 -3.31 -7.23
CA LEU A 625 7.07 -3.16 -8.60
C LEU A 625 8.58 -3.40 -8.71
N TYR A 626 9.34 -3.25 -7.61
CA TYR A 626 10.78 -3.51 -7.58
C TYR A 626 11.14 -4.99 -7.53
N SER A 627 10.15 -5.88 -7.32
CA SER A 627 10.30 -7.33 -7.48
C SER A 627 10.59 -7.72 -8.93
N GLY A 628 10.38 -6.81 -9.90
CA GLY A 628 10.67 -7.03 -11.31
C GLY A 628 9.50 -7.65 -12.09
N SER A 629 9.63 -7.69 -13.41
CA SER A 629 8.51 -8.09 -14.29
C SER A 629 8.06 -9.54 -14.10
N ARG A 630 8.97 -10.41 -13.65
CA ARG A 630 8.75 -11.82 -13.33
C ARG A 630 9.11 -12.12 -11.87
N LEU A 631 8.89 -11.16 -10.96
CA LEU A 631 9.14 -11.33 -9.51
C LEU A 631 10.52 -11.95 -9.19
N GLN A 632 11.53 -11.61 -9.99
CA GLN A 632 12.86 -12.21 -9.90
C GLN A 632 13.71 -11.55 -8.82
N ASN A 633 13.41 -10.31 -8.44
CA ASN A 633 14.14 -9.57 -7.42
C ASN A 633 13.49 -9.76 -6.06
N ARG A 634 14.33 -9.81 -5.03
CA ARG A 634 13.88 -9.76 -3.63
C ARG A 634 13.86 -8.31 -3.16
N ALA A 635 12.70 -7.66 -3.25
CA ALA A 635 12.47 -6.31 -2.74
C ALA A 635 12.29 -6.36 -1.21
N ARG A 636 13.09 -5.59 -0.46
CA ARG A 636 13.10 -5.65 1.02
C ARG A 636 13.28 -4.27 1.66
N TYR A 637 12.68 -4.08 2.83
CA TYR A 637 13.09 -3.03 3.75
C TYR A 637 14.27 -3.50 4.59
N VAL A 638 15.27 -2.64 4.73
CA VAL A 638 16.49 -2.91 5.47
C VAL A 638 16.37 -2.20 6.81
N PRO A 639 16.30 -2.92 7.94
CA PRO A 639 16.15 -2.31 9.25
C PRO A 639 17.31 -1.39 9.58
N THR A 640 16.99 -0.27 10.21
CA THR A 640 17.99 0.69 10.68
C THR A 640 18.48 0.36 12.09
N GLY A 641 17.81 -0.51 12.84
CA GLY A 641 18.25 -1.00 14.16
C GLY A 641 19.21 -2.20 14.09
N LYS A 642 19.57 -2.78 15.24
CA LYS A 642 20.49 -3.93 15.32
C LYS A 642 19.88 -5.28 14.92
N ASP A 643 18.55 -5.38 14.96
CA ASP A 643 17.83 -6.64 14.72
C ASP A 643 17.29 -6.71 13.28
N LEU A 644 17.94 -7.54 12.46
CA LEU A 644 17.57 -7.78 11.07
C LEU A 644 16.17 -8.41 10.90
N SER A 645 15.63 -9.08 11.93
CA SER A 645 14.32 -9.75 11.85
C SER A 645 13.14 -8.78 11.83
N THR A 646 13.36 -7.52 12.21
CA THR A 646 12.31 -6.50 12.33
C THR A 646 11.64 -6.11 11.00
N SER A 647 12.20 -6.50 9.84
CA SER A 647 11.55 -6.36 8.52
C SER A 647 10.23 -7.10 8.39
N PHE A 648 10.02 -8.15 9.18
CA PHE A 648 8.85 -9.01 9.07
C PHE A 648 8.13 -9.21 10.40
N TYR A 649 6.83 -9.41 10.30
CA TYR A 649 6.00 -9.97 11.35
C TYR A 649 5.80 -11.46 11.09
N GLU A 650 6.28 -12.29 12.00
CA GLU A 650 6.19 -13.74 11.92
C GLU A 650 5.57 -14.33 13.18
N TRP A 651 5.20 -15.61 13.13
CA TRP A 651 4.61 -16.32 14.25
C TRP A 651 5.58 -16.36 15.43
N ARG A 652 5.20 -15.78 16.59
CA ARG A 652 6.05 -15.58 17.78
C ARG A 652 7.23 -14.60 17.57
N GLY A 653 7.23 -13.81 16.49
CA GLY A 653 8.25 -12.80 16.24
C GLY A 653 8.10 -11.55 17.12
N GLY A 654 9.10 -10.66 17.11
CA GLY A 654 9.02 -9.38 17.83
C GLY A 654 8.00 -8.42 17.21
N LEU A 655 7.52 -7.43 17.99
CA LEU A 655 6.61 -6.37 17.50
C LEU A 655 7.31 -5.11 16.99
N ARG A 656 8.63 -5.03 17.16
CA ARG A 656 9.43 -3.87 16.71
C ARG A 656 9.40 -3.73 15.19
N PHE A 657 9.37 -2.48 14.73
CA PHE A 657 9.40 -2.11 13.32
C PHE A 657 10.84 -1.80 12.85
N PRO A 658 11.11 -1.85 11.53
CA PRO A 658 12.46 -1.71 10.99
C PRO A 658 13.19 -0.42 11.36
N ASN A 659 12.43 0.67 11.55
CA ASN A 659 12.96 2.02 11.75
C ASN A 659 12.75 2.57 13.17
N ASP A 660 12.33 1.74 14.13
CA ASP A 660 12.14 2.13 15.54
C ASP A 660 13.46 2.58 16.20
N GLU A 661 14.57 1.97 15.78
CA GLU A 661 15.92 2.32 16.20
C GLU A 661 16.75 2.70 14.97
N THR A 662 17.58 3.73 15.09
CA THR A 662 18.36 4.27 13.98
C THR A 662 19.84 4.12 14.28
N GLU A 663 20.52 3.21 13.59
CA GLU A 663 21.96 2.97 13.72
C GLU A 663 22.55 2.69 12.34
N ARG A 664 23.20 3.70 11.76
CA ARG A 664 23.73 3.65 10.39
C ARG A 664 24.65 2.45 10.15
N SER A 665 25.49 2.15 11.13
CA SER A 665 26.47 1.09 11.02
C SER A 665 25.85 -0.31 11.04
N ALA A 666 24.77 -0.50 11.82
CA ALA A 666 23.93 -1.70 11.75
C ALA A 666 23.26 -1.81 10.36
N TRP A 667 22.66 -0.71 9.88
CA TRP A 667 22.06 -0.65 8.54
C TRP A 667 23.05 -0.99 7.42
N ARG A 668 24.27 -0.45 7.46
CA ARG A 668 25.37 -0.81 6.54
C ARG A 668 25.70 -2.31 6.60
N GLY A 669 25.83 -2.85 7.81
CA GLY A 669 26.04 -4.28 8.02
C GLY A 669 24.91 -5.12 7.41
N HIS A 670 23.66 -4.67 7.55
CA HIS A 670 22.49 -5.31 6.96
C HIS A 670 22.48 -5.28 5.44
N LEU A 671 22.89 -4.17 4.80
CA LEU A 671 23.04 -4.10 3.34
C LEU A 671 24.02 -5.15 2.81
N VAL A 672 25.14 -5.34 3.51
CA VAL A 672 26.14 -6.35 3.17
C VAL A 672 25.61 -7.76 3.43
N ALA A 673 25.04 -8.00 4.62
CA ALA A 673 24.54 -9.31 5.04
C ALA A 673 23.40 -9.83 4.16
N LEU A 674 22.50 -8.93 3.73
CA LEU A 674 21.41 -9.26 2.80
C LEU A 674 21.87 -9.36 1.34
N GLY A 675 23.12 -8.96 1.04
CA GLY A 675 23.64 -8.95 -0.32
C GLY A 675 22.94 -7.96 -1.24
N VAL A 676 22.59 -6.77 -0.73
CA VAL A 676 21.87 -5.74 -1.50
C VAL A 676 22.72 -5.25 -2.68
N ASP A 677 22.15 -5.30 -3.88
CA ASP A 677 22.80 -4.86 -5.12
C ASP A 677 22.36 -3.44 -5.52
N PHE A 678 21.08 -3.11 -5.24
CA PHE A 678 20.49 -1.83 -5.57
C PHE A 678 19.64 -1.29 -4.41
N LEU A 679 19.66 0.04 -4.26
CA LEU A 679 18.78 0.81 -3.37
C LEU A 679 17.85 1.66 -4.22
N VAL A 680 16.55 1.57 -3.96
CA VAL A 680 15.53 2.43 -4.55
C VAL A 680 15.02 3.37 -3.47
N VAL A 681 15.21 4.67 -3.66
CA VAL A 681 14.84 5.70 -2.69
C VAL A 681 13.73 6.56 -3.26
N HIS A 682 12.59 6.61 -2.57
CA HIS A 682 11.48 7.51 -2.86
C HIS A 682 11.55 8.73 -1.96
N ARG A 683 11.74 9.90 -2.57
CA ARG A 683 11.83 11.19 -1.90
C ARG A 683 10.43 11.72 -1.67
N GLU A 684 9.76 11.16 -0.67
CA GLU A 684 8.37 11.45 -0.31
C GLU A 684 8.28 12.02 1.13
N GLY A 685 9.40 12.35 1.75
CA GLY A 685 9.47 12.82 3.14
C GLY A 685 9.76 11.71 4.17
N ASN A 686 9.76 10.44 3.75
CA ASN A 686 9.98 9.27 4.62
C ASN A 686 11.32 8.56 4.35
N GLU A 687 12.15 9.11 3.46
CA GLU A 687 13.45 8.56 3.07
C GLU A 687 14.60 8.88 4.03
N LEU A 688 14.35 9.69 5.04
CA LEU A 688 15.32 10.01 6.09
C LEU A 688 15.17 9.02 7.24
N PRO A 689 16.28 8.57 7.85
CA PRO A 689 17.65 9.07 7.67
C PRO A 689 18.46 8.43 6.53
N GLU A 690 17.97 7.36 5.90
CA GLU A 690 18.73 6.55 4.95
C GLU A 690 19.26 7.35 3.75
N LEU A 691 18.48 8.28 3.18
CA LEU A 691 18.94 9.13 2.07
C LEU A 691 20.19 9.93 2.45
N GLY A 692 20.22 10.53 3.64
CA GLY A 692 21.38 11.29 4.09
C GLY A 692 22.62 10.39 4.31
N TRP A 693 22.42 9.12 4.68
CA TRP A 693 23.51 8.14 4.76
C TRP A 693 24.07 7.74 3.41
N ILE A 694 23.20 7.64 2.41
CA ILE A 694 23.54 7.36 1.02
C ILE A 694 24.33 8.53 0.42
N GLU A 695 23.84 9.76 0.61
CA GLU A 695 24.47 10.98 0.10
C GLU A 695 25.85 11.24 0.73
N ALA A 696 26.07 10.80 1.97
CA ALA A 696 27.35 10.96 2.67
C ALA A 696 28.45 9.99 2.21
N GLU A 697 28.12 8.96 1.43
CA GLU A 697 29.08 7.96 0.92
C GLU A 697 28.90 7.69 -0.58
N PRO A 698 29.21 8.68 -1.44
CA PRO A 698 29.05 8.54 -2.88
C PRO A 698 29.87 7.38 -3.48
N ASP A 699 30.98 6.99 -2.85
CA ASP A 699 31.81 5.85 -3.28
C ASP A 699 31.13 4.50 -3.01
N ALA A 700 30.34 4.40 -1.94
CA ALA A 700 29.58 3.20 -1.60
C ALA A 700 28.25 3.11 -2.38
N PHE A 701 27.69 4.26 -2.77
CA PHE A 701 26.39 4.36 -3.40
C PHE A 701 26.43 5.19 -4.69
N ALA A 702 26.62 4.50 -5.82
CA ALA A 702 26.63 5.15 -7.12
C ALA A 702 25.20 5.35 -7.64
N ARG A 703 24.73 6.60 -7.77
CA ARG A 703 23.42 6.89 -8.39
C ARG A 703 23.46 6.54 -9.88
N VAL A 704 22.62 5.60 -10.29
CA VAL A 704 22.55 5.08 -11.67
C VAL A 704 21.27 5.48 -12.40
N PHE A 705 20.25 5.95 -11.67
CA PHE A 705 19.02 6.47 -12.24
C PHE A 705 18.41 7.54 -11.33
N ARG A 706 17.75 8.53 -11.94
CA ARG A 706 16.93 9.53 -11.27
C ARG A 706 15.81 9.96 -12.22
N ARG A 707 14.57 9.86 -11.75
CA ARG A 707 13.37 10.41 -12.40
C ARG A 707 12.26 10.54 -11.37
N GLY A 708 11.57 11.67 -11.32
CA GLY A 708 10.49 11.89 -10.37
C GLY A 708 10.98 11.94 -8.93
N VAL A 709 10.17 11.37 -8.05
CA VAL A 709 10.50 11.16 -6.65
C VAL A 709 11.48 9.98 -6.44
N ALA A 710 11.74 9.16 -7.46
CA ALA A 710 12.52 7.93 -7.32
C ALA A 710 13.96 8.04 -7.83
N ASP A 711 14.91 7.70 -6.96
CA ASP A 711 16.33 7.52 -7.27
C ASP A 711 16.70 6.04 -7.17
N VAL A 712 17.58 5.56 -8.05
CA VAL A 712 18.18 4.21 -7.94
C VAL A 712 19.69 4.32 -7.78
N TYR A 713 20.21 3.69 -6.74
CA TYR A 713 21.63 3.61 -6.41
C TYR A 713 22.13 2.17 -6.57
N ARG A 714 23.30 2.00 -7.16
CA ARG A 714 24.05 0.74 -7.16
C ARG A 714 24.91 0.69 -5.89
N VAL A 715 24.83 -0.42 -5.17
CA VAL A 715 25.53 -0.62 -3.90
C VAL A 715 26.89 -1.28 -4.13
N ARG A 716 27.95 -0.64 -3.65
CA ARG A 716 29.33 -1.15 -3.67
C ARG A 716 29.65 -1.84 -2.35
N ARG A 717 29.25 -3.11 -2.24
CA ARG A 717 29.45 -3.92 -1.03
C ARG A 717 30.93 -4.05 -0.62
N ASP A 718 31.83 -4.05 -1.59
CA ASP A 718 33.29 -4.03 -1.39
C ASP A 718 33.78 -2.81 -0.62
N VAL A 719 33.10 -1.67 -0.79
CA VAL A 719 33.38 -0.42 -0.08
C VAL A 719 32.70 -0.44 1.30
N LEU A 720 31.45 -0.93 1.38
CA LEU A 720 30.67 -0.93 2.63
C LEU A 720 31.27 -1.77 3.77
N VAL A 721 32.06 -2.79 3.47
CA VAL A 721 32.73 -3.63 4.48
C VAL A 721 33.82 -2.84 5.25
N ARG A 722 34.35 -1.76 4.67
CA ARG A 722 35.39 -0.93 5.31
C ARG A 722 34.76 0.15 6.20
N PRO A 723 35.41 0.58 7.30
CA PRO A 723 34.94 1.72 8.09
C PRO A 723 34.75 2.98 7.24
N SER A 724 33.76 3.81 7.60
CA SER A 724 33.55 5.10 6.95
C SER A 724 34.60 6.09 7.45
N VAL A 725 35.53 6.50 6.60
CA VAL A 725 36.56 7.48 6.97
C VAL A 725 36.04 8.88 6.67
N SER A 726 35.69 9.64 7.73
CA SER A 726 35.23 11.03 7.67
C SER A 726 34.09 11.29 6.68
N PRO A 727 32.88 10.71 6.88
CA PRO A 727 31.75 11.00 6.02
C PRO A 727 31.47 12.51 6.02
N GLY A 728 31.15 13.05 4.85
CA GLY A 728 30.84 14.46 4.66
C GLY A 728 29.37 14.62 4.26
N PHE A 729 28.68 15.57 4.87
CA PHE A 729 27.37 16.01 4.42
C PHE A 729 27.48 17.44 3.93
N ALA A 730 26.93 17.73 2.76
CA ALA A 730 26.88 19.08 2.22
C ALA A 730 25.44 19.41 1.82
N LEU A 731 24.88 20.39 2.51
CA LEU A 731 23.60 20.99 2.20
C LEU A 731 23.85 22.27 1.41
N ASP A 732 23.66 22.22 0.08
CA ASP A 732 23.77 23.38 -0.81
C ASP A 732 22.38 23.94 -1.09
N ALA A 733 22.23 25.26 -0.98
CA ALA A 733 21.03 25.95 -1.41
C ALA A 733 20.62 25.51 -2.81
N ARG A 734 21.52 25.50 -3.78
CA ARG A 734 21.22 25.14 -5.17
C ARG A 734 20.70 23.71 -5.34
N SER A 735 20.85 22.84 -4.33
CA SER A 735 20.27 21.50 -4.37
C SER A 735 18.73 21.57 -4.31
N PRO A 736 18.02 20.90 -5.24
CA PRO A 736 16.55 20.82 -5.20
C PRO A 736 16.01 20.07 -3.98
N THR A 737 16.82 19.31 -3.25
CA THR A 737 16.42 18.59 -2.02
C THR A 737 16.84 19.32 -0.75
N GLY A 738 17.52 20.47 -0.86
CA GLY A 738 18.11 21.13 0.29
C GLY A 738 17.07 21.65 1.29
N ALA A 739 15.86 22.01 0.83
CA ALA A 739 14.79 22.42 1.73
C ALA A 739 14.30 21.27 2.63
N SER A 740 14.50 20.00 2.22
CA SER A 740 14.12 18.83 3.01
C SER A 740 14.90 18.66 4.31
N TYR A 741 16.00 19.37 4.49
CA TYR A 741 16.80 19.37 5.70
C TYR A 741 16.60 20.62 6.57
N LEU A 742 15.65 21.49 6.21
CA LEU A 742 15.40 22.75 6.91
C LEU A 742 14.04 22.72 7.64
N ASP A 743 14.02 23.23 8.86
CA ASP A 743 12.80 23.43 9.66
C ASP A 743 12.80 24.85 10.27
N GLY A 744 11.63 25.48 10.35
CA GLY A 744 11.44 26.89 10.70
C GLY A 744 11.23 27.80 9.48
N ASP A 745 11.34 29.11 9.70
CA ASP A 745 10.97 30.16 8.73
C ASP A 745 12.02 30.40 7.62
N TRP A 746 12.71 29.36 7.14
CA TRP A 746 13.69 29.48 6.08
C TRP A 746 13.04 29.93 4.77
N LEU A 747 13.62 30.93 4.11
CA LEU A 747 13.12 31.43 2.83
C LEU A 747 14.19 31.33 1.77
N ARG A 748 13.78 30.94 0.57
CA ARG A 748 14.65 30.95 -0.59
C ARG A 748 14.79 32.37 -1.14
N VAL A 749 16.04 32.84 -1.27
CA VAL A 749 16.39 34.11 -1.93
C VAL A 749 17.55 33.84 -2.90
N GLY A 750 17.23 33.68 -4.19
CA GLY A 750 18.22 33.33 -5.22
C GLY A 750 18.92 31.99 -4.92
N PRO A 751 20.27 31.92 -4.95
CA PRO A 751 21.04 30.71 -4.65
C PRO A 751 21.36 30.55 -3.15
N ALA A 752 20.59 31.16 -2.24
CA ALA A 752 20.83 31.11 -0.79
C ALA A 752 19.51 31.05 0.01
N TRP A 753 19.60 30.71 1.28
CA TRP A 753 18.49 30.76 2.24
C TRP A 753 18.67 31.90 3.24
N THR A 754 17.57 32.53 3.65
CA THR A 754 17.62 33.49 4.77
C THR A 754 17.73 32.75 6.10
N VAL A 755 18.69 33.13 6.94
CA VAL A 755 18.73 32.68 8.34
C VAL A 755 17.60 33.39 9.12
N PRO A 756 16.61 32.68 9.69
CA PRO A 756 15.47 33.34 10.33
C PRO A 756 15.85 34.05 11.63
N ALA A 757 15.26 35.21 11.89
CA ALA A 757 15.38 35.87 13.19
C ALA A 757 14.67 35.08 14.31
N SER A 758 13.54 34.44 14.00
CA SER A 758 12.83 33.50 14.88
C SER A 758 13.65 32.23 15.20
N GLY A 759 14.74 32.01 14.48
CA GLY A 759 15.53 30.79 14.54
C GLY A 759 15.05 29.74 13.54
N GLY A 760 16.00 29.03 12.95
CA GLY A 760 15.76 27.95 12.00
C GLY A 760 16.68 26.77 12.31
N THR A 761 16.17 25.57 12.12
CA THR A 761 16.92 24.32 12.33
C THR A 761 17.37 23.76 10.98
N VAL A 762 18.62 23.32 10.93
CA VAL A 762 19.18 22.45 9.89
C VAL A 762 19.28 21.06 10.49
N HIS A 763 18.54 20.12 9.91
CA HIS A 763 18.62 18.71 10.21
C HIS A 763 19.80 18.09 9.49
N LEU A 764 20.73 17.54 10.25
CA LEU A 764 21.85 16.78 9.73
C LEU A 764 21.56 15.29 9.91
N PRO A 765 21.88 14.46 8.90
CA PRO A 765 21.64 13.03 9.00
C PRO A 765 22.42 12.42 10.18
N PRO A 766 21.92 11.32 10.76
CA PRO A 766 22.57 10.62 11.88
C PRO A 766 23.81 9.86 11.42
N LEU A 767 24.86 10.60 11.03
CA LEU A 767 26.19 10.14 10.63
C LEU A 767 27.19 10.17 11.80
N GLY A 768 26.69 10.15 13.04
CA GLY A 768 27.49 10.37 14.24
C GLY A 768 27.49 11.85 14.67
N GLY A 769 28.35 12.20 15.61
CA GLY A 769 28.61 13.61 15.92
C GLY A 769 29.49 14.23 14.84
N ALA A 770 29.06 15.38 14.29
CA ALA A 770 29.94 16.16 13.44
C ALA A 770 31.19 16.56 14.25
N GLY A 771 32.37 16.48 13.65
CA GLY A 771 33.59 17.05 14.26
C GLY A 771 33.63 18.55 14.02
N HIS A 772 33.26 18.98 12.80
CA HIS A 772 33.20 20.38 12.39
C HIS A 772 32.00 20.63 11.48
N VAL A 773 31.39 21.81 11.62
CA VAL A 773 30.41 22.34 10.66
C VAL A 773 30.94 23.64 10.07
N THR A 774 30.90 23.74 8.74
CA THR A 774 31.25 24.93 7.97
C THR A 774 29.99 25.55 7.40
N LEU A 775 29.75 26.81 7.75
CA LEU A 775 28.69 27.65 7.21
C LEU A 775 29.28 28.58 6.15
N ARG A 776 28.72 28.60 4.94
CA ARG A 776 29.11 29.54 3.89
C ARG A 776 27.96 30.50 3.60
N PHE A 777 28.23 31.79 3.67
CA PHE A 777 27.27 32.85 3.41
C PHE A 777 27.49 33.45 2.02
N ALA A 778 26.39 33.82 1.34
CA ALA A 778 26.43 34.40 0.01
C ALA A 778 26.99 35.84 0.00
N ALA A 779 27.01 36.50 1.16
CA ALA A 779 27.58 37.82 1.40
C ALA A 779 28.09 37.91 2.86
N PRO A 780 28.95 38.89 3.20
CA PRO A 780 29.39 39.10 4.58
C PRO A 780 28.20 39.23 5.55
N VAL A 781 28.25 38.51 6.67
CA VAL A 781 27.15 38.51 7.65
C VAL A 781 26.99 39.93 8.26
N PRO A 782 25.79 40.55 8.21
CA PRO A 782 25.58 41.93 8.67
C PRO A 782 25.56 42.09 10.20
N ALA A 783 25.19 41.04 10.94
CA ALA A 783 25.13 41.01 12.41
C ALA A 783 25.42 39.59 12.92
N PRO A 784 25.89 39.39 14.16
CA PRO A 784 26.23 38.05 14.63
C PRO A 784 25.08 37.04 14.48
N VAL A 785 25.40 35.82 14.02
CA VAL A 785 24.43 34.70 13.93
C VAL A 785 24.66 33.78 15.12
N ALA A 786 23.64 33.64 15.96
CA ALA A 786 23.65 32.70 17.07
C ALA A 786 23.57 31.27 16.53
N LEU A 787 24.34 30.37 17.14
CA LEU A 787 24.41 28.96 16.77
C LEU A 787 24.15 28.10 18.00
N ALA A 788 23.36 27.04 17.83
CA ALA A 788 23.23 26.00 18.84
C ALA A 788 23.23 24.61 18.22
N TRP A 789 23.92 23.68 18.85
CA TRP A 789 24.00 22.28 18.47
C TRP A 789 23.28 21.42 19.50
N GLU A 790 22.21 20.72 19.09
CA GLU A 790 21.35 19.95 20.00
C GLU A 790 20.88 20.75 21.23
N GLY A 791 20.58 22.03 21.02
CA GLY A 791 20.15 22.95 22.09
C GLY A 791 21.29 23.48 22.98
N LYS A 792 22.55 23.06 22.77
CA LYS A 792 23.71 23.67 23.43
C LYS A 792 24.26 24.82 22.58
N SER A 793 24.44 26.00 23.16
CA SER A 793 25.00 27.15 22.43
C SER A 793 26.42 26.87 21.95
N LEU A 794 26.74 27.31 20.74
CA LEU A 794 28.09 27.38 20.19
C LEU A 794 28.53 28.84 20.07
N ASP A 795 29.80 29.06 19.76
CA ASP A 795 30.31 30.40 19.44
C ASP A 795 29.57 30.99 18.24
N PRO A 796 29.03 32.22 18.34
CA PRO A 796 28.26 32.84 17.27
C PRO A 796 29.15 33.13 16.04
N VAL A 797 28.56 33.18 14.86
CA VAL A 797 29.25 33.68 13.66
C VAL A 797 29.43 35.19 13.79
N PRO A 798 30.65 35.74 13.71
CA PRO A 798 30.85 37.18 13.85
C PRO A 798 30.34 37.92 12.60
N ALA A 799 30.00 39.20 12.80
CA ALA A 799 29.69 40.10 11.69
C ALA A 799 30.91 40.22 10.74
N GLY A 800 30.64 40.37 9.44
CA GLY A 800 31.66 40.44 8.38
C GLY A 800 32.17 39.08 7.87
N ALA A 801 31.84 37.97 8.54
CA ALA A 801 32.25 36.65 8.08
C ALA A 801 31.53 36.25 6.77
N THR A 802 32.22 35.57 5.86
CA THR A 802 31.61 34.90 4.68
C THR A 802 31.68 33.38 4.80
N VAL A 803 32.57 32.87 5.65
CA VAL A 803 32.71 31.46 6.00
C VAL A 803 32.94 31.38 7.51
N ALA A 804 32.28 30.43 8.18
CA ALA A 804 32.47 30.18 9.59
C ALA A 804 32.55 28.67 9.84
N GLU A 805 33.65 28.22 10.43
CA GLU A 805 33.85 26.84 10.86
C GLU A 805 33.68 26.74 12.37
N ARG A 806 32.93 25.73 12.84
CA ARG A 806 32.66 25.50 14.26
C ARG A 806 32.91 24.03 14.58
N ALA A 807 33.76 23.79 15.59
CA ALA A 807 33.81 22.48 16.22
C ALA A 807 32.49 22.22 16.92
N VAL A 808 31.96 21.00 16.79
CA VAL A 808 30.72 20.61 17.47
C VAL A 808 30.95 19.33 18.27
N PRO A 809 30.20 19.12 19.37
CA PRO A 809 30.46 17.97 20.22
C PRO A 809 30.15 16.66 19.49
N VAL A 810 31.04 15.68 19.63
CA VAL A 810 30.84 14.34 19.07
C VAL A 810 29.94 13.53 20.00
N PHE A 811 28.84 13.05 19.45
CA PHE A 811 27.89 12.18 20.13
C PHE A 811 27.89 10.80 19.49
N PRO A 812 27.52 9.74 20.25
CA PRO A 812 27.28 8.42 19.69
C PRO A 812 26.29 8.49 18.50
N ALA A 813 26.47 7.64 17.50
CA ALA A 813 25.55 7.55 16.38
C ALA A 813 24.11 7.24 16.83
N GLY A 814 23.12 7.71 16.06
CA GLY A 814 21.75 7.18 16.14
C GLY A 814 20.60 8.15 16.41
N ARG A 815 20.80 9.47 16.31
CA ARG A 815 19.70 10.45 16.18
C ARG A 815 20.05 11.54 15.18
N THR A 816 19.07 11.97 14.38
CA THR A 816 19.18 13.15 13.51
C THR A 816 19.69 14.32 14.33
N ARG A 817 20.70 15.02 13.83
CA ARG A 817 21.31 16.15 14.55
C ARG A 817 20.69 17.47 14.14
N ARG A 818 20.52 18.38 15.08
CA ARG A 818 19.91 19.69 14.88
C ARG A 818 20.96 20.77 15.10
N LEU A 819 21.33 21.45 14.03
CA LEU A 819 22.02 22.72 14.09
C LEU A 819 20.99 23.83 13.98
N TRP A 820 20.81 24.58 15.06
CA TRP A 820 19.95 25.75 15.08
C TRP A 820 20.75 27.01 14.81
N LEU A 821 20.19 27.89 13.97
CA LEU A 821 20.75 29.18 13.63
C LEU A 821 19.70 30.25 13.86
N SER A 822 20.08 31.38 14.45
CA SER A 822 19.23 32.57 14.53
C SER A 822 20.03 33.82 14.20
N ALA A 823 19.47 34.62 13.30
CA ALA A 823 20.03 35.92 12.99
C ALA A 823 19.60 36.93 14.06
N GLY A 824 20.53 37.80 14.48
CA GLY A 824 20.15 39.02 15.18
C GLY A 824 19.20 39.88 14.32
N PRO A 825 18.40 40.77 14.93
CA PRO A 825 17.49 41.63 14.18
C PRO A 825 18.27 42.51 13.20
N THR A 826 18.09 42.24 11.91
CA THR A 826 18.61 43.06 10.82
C THR A 826 17.48 43.89 10.25
N ALA A 827 17.74 45.17 9.99
CA ALA A 827 16.79 45.98 9.24
C ALA A 827 16.54 45.32 7.87
N PRO A 828 15.28 45.20 7.42
CA PRO A 828 15.00 44.80 6.06
C PRO A 828 15.70 45.77 5.08
N PRO A 829 16.07 45.31 3.88
CA PRO A 829 16.61 46.20 2.87
C PRO A 829 15.67 47.38 2.63
N ALA A 830 16.24 48.58 2.44
CA ALA A 830 15.46 49.76 2.12
C ALA A 830 14.76 49.52 0.77
N PRO A 831 13.44 49.76 0.66
CA PRO A 831 12.75 49.64 -0.61
C PRO A 831 13.28 50.68 -1.62
N PRO A 832 13.14 50.44 -2.93
CA PRO A 832 12.38 49.35 -3.54
C PRO A 832 13.14 48.01 -3.56
N ASN A 833 12.45 46.92 -3.22
CA ASN A 833 12.99 45.57 -3.15
C ASN A 833 12.99 44.90 -4.52
N ALA A 834 14.16 44.63 -5.08
CA ALA A 834 14.30 44.00 -6.39
C ALA A 834 13.76 42.56 -6.41
N VAL A 835 12.99 42.21 -7.44
CA VAL A 835 12.46 40.86 -7.66
C VAL A 835 13.45 40.06 -8.52
N GLY A 836 14.43 39.43 -7.88
CA GLY A 836 15.48 38.67 -8.57
C GLY A 836 16.27 39.53 -9.58
N ARG A 837 16.45 39.02 -10.80
CA ARG A 837 17.04 39.70 -11.97
C ARG A 837 16.00 40.12 -13.01
N SER A 838 14.72 40.20 -12.63
CA SER A 838 13.61 40.50 -13.55
C SER A 838 13.56 41.95 -14.04
N GLY A 839 14.22 42.87 -13.32
CA GLY A 839 14.13 44.32 -13.55
C GLY A 839 12.95 45.01 -12.85
N ALA A 840 12.05 44.27 -12.20
CA ALA A 840 10.97 44.83 -11.37
C ALA A 840 11.37 44.92 -9.89
N ALA A 841 10.71 45.81 -9.15
CA ALA A 841 10.92 45.98 -7.72
C ALA A 841 9.60 46.34 -6.99
N THR A 842 9.57 46.15 -5.68
CA THR A 842 8.37 46.38 -4.85
C THR A 842 8.68 47.13 -3.56
N GLU A 843 7.77 48.00 -3.13
CA GLU A 843 7.89 48.74 -1.87
C GLU A 843 7.62 47.85 -0.64
N ALA A 844 6.81 46.79 -0.79
CA ALA A 844 6.42 45.91 0.31
C ALA A 844 7.21 44.58 0.28
N PRO A 845 7.62 44.04 1.44
CA PRO A 845 8.21 42.70 1.48
C PRO A 845 7.16 41.63 1.09
N LEU A 846 7.60 40.59 0.39
CA LEU A 846 6.75 39.52 -0.14
C LEU A 846 7.21 38.17 0.40
N ARG A 847 6.26 37.31 0.79
CA ARG A 847 6.51 35.89 1.13
C ARG A 847 5.44 35.01 0.51
N VAL A 848 5.85 33.89 -0.06
CA VAL A 848 4.96 32.87 -0.64
C VAL A 848 5.32 31.53 -0.06
N GLU A 849 4.32 30.78 0.41
CA GLU A 849 4.44 29.42 0.91
C GLU A 849 3.56 28.50 0.09
N SER A 850 4.18 27.48 -0.50
CA SER A 850 3.49 26.39 -1.18
C SER A 850 3.64 25.11 -0.39
N ARG A 851 2.55 24.33 -0.31
CA ARG A 851 2.51 23.11 0.51
C ARG A 851 2.59 21.81 -0.27
N GLY A 852 2.25 21.79 -1.56
CA GLY A 852 2.06 20.53 -2.29
C GLY A 852 1.09 19.62 -1.51
N PHE A 853 1.41 18.33 -1.42
CA PHE A 853 0.62 17.35 -0.65
C PHE A 853 0.96 17.28 0.86
N TRP A 854 2.17 17.69 1.28
CA TRP A 854 2.82 17.14 2.48
C TRP A 854 2.65 17.92 3.81
N ALA A 855 2.07 19.14 3.86
CA ALA A 855 1.95 19.86 5.15
C ALA A 855 0.72 20.77 5.30
N GLY A 856 -0.46 20.16 5.35
CA GLY A 856 -1.73 20.85 5.61
C GLY A 856 -2.38 21.42 4.37
N GLY A 857 -3.70 21.52 4.39
CA GLY A 857 -4.51 21.88 3.22
C GLY A 857 -4.47 23.35 2.81
N GLU A 858 -3.43 24.14 3.17
CA GLU A 858 -3.41 25.58 2.89
C GLU A 858 -2.03 26.13 2.46
N SER A 859 -1.95 26.72 1.26
CA SER A 859 -0.85 27.59 0.84
C SER A 859 -1.07 29.02 1.34
N ALA A 860 0.01 29.80 1.51
CA ALA A 860 -0.06 31.15 2.08
C ALA A 860 0.72 32.19 1.26
N PHE A 861 0.20 33.41 1.21
CA PHE A 861 0.78 34.57 0.56
C PHE A 861 0.81 35.73 1.54
N ARG A 862 1.93 36.44 1.61
CA ARG A 862 2.09 37.65 2.44
C ARG A 862 2.64 38.79 1.60
N VAL A 863 2.01 39.95 1.71
CA VAL A 863 2.39 41.21 1.06
C VAL A 863 2.39 42.29 2.15
N GLY A 864 3.57 42.74 2.57
CA GLY A 864 3.69 43.57 3.78
C GLY A 864 3.11 42.85 5.00
N ASP A 865 2.15 43.49 5.67
CA ASP A 865 1.42 42.92 6.81
C ASP A 865 0.18 42.09 6.41
N GLU A 866 -0.24 42.15 5.14
CA GLU A 866 -1.42 41.42 4.65
C GLU A 866 -1.09 39.95 4.40
N VAL A 867 -1.89 39.03 4.95
CA VAL A 867 -1.77 37.57 4.74
C VAL A 867 -3.03 36.99 4.10
N ARG A 868 -2.86 36.19 3.06
CA ARG A 868 -3.91 35.42 2.37
C ARG A 868 -3.57 33.95 2.36
N LYS A 869 -4.54 33.09 2.67
CA LYS A 869 -4.40 31.62 2.62
C LYS A 869 -5.39 31.02 1.64
N THR A 870 -5.05 29.88 1.05
CA THR A 870 -5.89 29.16 0.08
C THR A 870 -5.75 27.66 0.26
N SER A 871 -6.87 26.95 0.17
CA SER A 871 -6.94 25.48 0.17
C SER A 871 -7.31 24.88 -1.18
N ALA A 872 -7.43 25.71 -2.22
CA ALA A 872 -7.79 25.25 -3.55
C ALA A 872 -6.64 24.44 -4.18
N ARG A 873 -6.95 23.23 -4.65
CA ARG A 873 -6.02 22.36 -5.40
C ARG A 873 -5.52 23.05 -6.67
N GLY A 874 -4.26 22.83 -7.03
CA GLY A 874 -3.64 23.43 -8.21
C GLY A 874 -2.85 24.71 -7.91
N TYR A 875 -2.62 25.52 -8.94
CA TYR A 875 -1.96 26.82 -8.80
C TYR A 875 -2.93 27.88 -8.29
N THR A 876 -2.54 28.60 -7.25
CA THR A 876 -3.14 29.89 -6.90
C THR A 876 -2.16 31.01 -7.25
N LEU A 877 -2.64 31.99 -8.01
CA LEU A 877 -1.89 33.19 -8.41
C LEU A 877 -2.50 34.44 -7.76
N LEU A 878 -1.64 35.31 -7.24
CA LEU A 878 -2.01 36.56 -6.59
C LEU A 878 -1.29 37.74 -7.24
N ARG A 879 -2.04 38.72 -7.74
CA ARG A 879 -1.50 39.93 -8.39
C ARG A 879 -1.24 41.02 -7.36
N VAL A 880 -0.02 41.59 -7.37
CA VAL A 880 0.41 42.67 -6.49
C VAL A 880 0.32 44.01 -7.23
N GLY A 881 -0.31 45.01 -6.62
CA GLY A 881 -0.44 46.35 -7.20
C GLY A 881 0.84 47.21 -7.05
N PRO A 882 0.96 48.33 -7.80
CA PRO A 882 2.16 49.19 -7.76
C PRO A 882 2.51 49.78 -6.38
N GLY A 883 1.53 49.93 -5.49
CA GLY A 883 1.73 50.38 -4.11
C GLY A 883 1.97 49.26 -3.09
N GLY A 884 2.19 48.01 -3.53
CA GLY A 884 2.49 46.89 -2.65
C GLY A 884 1.27 46.30 -1.92
N GLY A 885 0.06 46.38 -2.50
CA GLY A 885 -1.16 45.77 -1.94
C GLY A 885 -1.72 44.64 -2.83
N VAL A 886 -2.51 43.73 -2.25
CA VAL A 886 -3.16 42.63 -2.99
C VAL A 886 -4.29 43.17 -3.88
N ARG A 887 -4.29 42.84 -5.17
CA ARG A 887 -5.34 43.28 -6.13
C ARG A 887 -6.32 42.18 -6.48
N GLU A 888 -5.82 40.97 -6.74
CA GLU A 888 -6.63 39.83 -7.16
C GLU A 888 -5.96 38.54 -6.71
N VAL A 889 -6.77 37.54 -6.33
CA VAL A 889 -6.33 36.16 -6.06
C VAL A 889 -7.19 35.23 -6.91
N ARG A 890 -6.57 34.33 -7.68
CA ARG A 890 -7.27 33.36 -8.52
C ARG A 890 -6.63 31.98 -8.41
N SER A 891 -7.46 30.95 -8.33
CA SER A 891 -7.02 29.55 -8.26
C SER A 891 -7.40 28.78 -9.52
N PHE A 892 -6.52 27.89 -9.96
CA PHE A 892 -6.63 27.10 -11.17
C PHE A 892 -6.34 25.63 -10.81
N ASP A 893 -7.32 24.75 -10.95
CA ASP A 893 -7.17 23.32 -10.64
C ASP A 893 -6.38 22.60 -11.74
N THR A 894 -5.08 22.85 -11.79
CA THR A 894 -4.13 22.21 -12.71
C THR A 894 -3.66 20.84 -12.23
N GLY A 895 -4.10 20.37 -11.06
CA GLY A 895 -3.80 19.04 -10.54
C GLY A 895 -4.77 17.95 -10.98
N ASP A 896 -5.93 18.33 -11.53
CA ASP A 896 -6.93 17.35 -12.02
C ASP A 896 -6.59 16.88 -13.44
N PRO A 897 -6.33 15.59 -13.70
CA PRO A 897 -6.03 15.12 -15.06
C PRO A 897 -7.18 15.31 -16.06
N GLY A 898 -8.43 15.35 -15.59
CA GLY A 898 -9.62 15.52 -16.42
C GLY A 898 -9.98 16.98 -16.70
N ARG A 899 -9.65 17.91 -15.78
CA ARG A 899 -10.03 19.33 -15.86
C ARG A 899 -8.84 20.28 -16.06
N GLY A 900 -7.62 19.83 -15.79
CA GLY A 900 -6.42 20.66 -15.72
C GLY A 900 -6.06 21.35 -17.03
N ALA A 901 -6.36 20.75 -18.19
CA ALA A 901 -6.14 21.41 -19.48
C ALA A 901 -7.03 22.66 -19.65
N ALA A 902 -8.27 22.65 -19.16
CA ALA A 902 -9.14 23.82 -19.18
C ALA A 902 -8.66 24.90 -18.21
N ALA A 903 -8.28 24.48 -16.99
CA ALA A 903 -7.69 25.37 -15.98
C ALA A 903 -6.39 26.03 -16.48
N SER A 904 -5.52 25.26 -17.16
CA SER A 904 -4.27 25.74 -17.77
C SER A 904 -4.50 26.80 -18.85
N ARG A 905 -5.50 26.61 -19.72
CA ARG A 905 -5.91 27.62 -20.71
C ARG A 905 -6.51 28.88 -20.08
N GLU A 906 -7.21 28.74 -18.96
CA GLU A 906 -7.71 29.91 -18.22
C GLU A 906 -6.56 30.67 -17.55
N MET A 907 -5.61 29.94 -16.93
CA MET A 907 -4.41 30.50 -16.33
C MET A 907 -3.58 31.28 -17.37
N LEU A 908 -3.37 30.71 -18.56
CA LEU A 908 -2.69 31.41 -19.66
C LEU A 908 -3.41 32.68 -20.09
N ARG A 909 -4.74 32.64 -20.26
CA ARG A 909 -5.53 33.83 -20.60
C ARG A 909 -5.45 34.92 -19.53
N TRP A 910 -5.45 34.53 -18.26
CA TRP A 910 -5.31 35.46 -17.15
C TRP A 910 -3.91 36.11 -17.14
N VAL A 911 -2.85 35.30 -17.25
CA VAL A 911 -1.46 35.80 -17.30
C VAL A 911 -1.21 36.67 -18.54
N ALA A 912 -1.77 36.31 -19.70
CA ALA A 912 -1.63 37.09 -20.93
C ALA A 912 -2.33 38.46 -20.86
N GLY A 913 -3.25 38.66 -19.91
CA GLY A 913 -3.91 39.95 -19.65
C GLY A 913 -3.13 40.88 -18.71
N LEU A 914 -1.98 40.46 -18.17
CA LEU A 914 -1.15 41.27 -17.30
C LEU A 914 -0.30 42.26 -18.09
N SER A 915 -0.08 43.44 -17.52
CA SER A 915 0.85 44.42 -18.09
C SER A 915 2.30 43.99 -17.84
N PRO A 916 3.24 44.25 -18.78
CA PRO A 916 4.65 43.97 -18.55
C PRO A 916 5.18 44.62 -17.27
N GLY A 917 5.94 43.88 -16.47
CA GLY A 917 6.50 44.32 -15.19
C GLY A 917 5.60 44.14 -13.97
N GLU A 918 4.36 43.67 -14.14
CA GLU A 918 3.48 43.37 -12.99
C GLU A 918 3.96 42.16 -12.19
N ILE A 919 3.91 42.28 -10.85
CA ILE A 919 4.36 41.25 -9.91
C ILE A 919 3.20 40.30 -9.58
N VAL A 920 3.48 39.00 -9.65
CA VAL A 920 2.54 37.92 -9.34
C VAL A 920 3.17 36.93 -8.38
N LEU A 921 2.50 36.65 -7.27
CA LEU A 921 2.86 35.57 -6.36
C LEU A 921 2.16 34.28 -6.79
N GLY A 922 2.84 33.14 -6.75
CA GLY A 922 2.24 31.86 -7.10
C GLY A 922 2.62 30.73 -6.16
N ALA A 923 1.64 29.90 -5.79
CA ALA A 923 1.81 28.74 -4.92
C ALA A 923 0.97 27.54 -5.40
N VAL A 924 1.41 26.32 -5.10
CA VAL A 924 0.67 25.07 -5.32
C VAL A 924 0.14 24.49 -4.01
N THR A 925 -1.13 24.03 -4.02
CA THR A 925 -1.76 23.23 -2.96
C THR A 925 -2.18 21.86 -3.51
N ASP A 926 -1.93 20.78 -2.77
CA ASP A 926 -2.06 19.37 -3.17
C ASP A 926 -1.23 19.01 -4.40
N ASP A 927 -1.77 19.24 -5.60
CA ASP A 927 -1.07 18.97 -6.86
C ASP A 927 -1.32 20.09 -7.87
N GLY A 928 -0.25 20.53 -8.52
CA GLY A 928 -0.27 21.53 -9.59
C GLY A 928 0.19 21.00 -10.93
N ALA A 929 0.61 19.73 -11.02
CA ALA A 929 1.33 19.19 -12.18
C ALA A 929 0.54 18.16 -12.99
N SER A 930 -0.30 17.30 -12.39
CA SER A 930 -0.87 16.14 -13.13
C SER A 930 -1.78 16.53 -14.30
N GLY A 931 -2.43 17.69 -14.23
CA GLY A 931 -3.27 18.24 -15.28
C GLY A 931 -2.68 19.47 -15.97
N LEU A 932 -1.42 19.83 -15.69
CA LEU A 932 -0.79 21.03 -16.24
C LEU A 932 -0.45 20.82 -17.72
N SER A 933 -1.13 21.56 -18.59
CA SER A 933 -0.88 21.46 -20.04
C SER A 933 0.28 22.34 -20.50
N THR A 934 0.67 22.22 -21.77
CA THR A 934 1.67 23.10 -22.42
C THR A 934 1.32 24.58 -22.27
N GLU A 935 0.04 24.95 -22.34
CA GLU A 935 -0.46 26.31 -22.12
C GLU A 935 -0.28 26.77 -20.67
N GLY A 936 -0.45 25.86 -19.71
CA GLY A 936 -0.18 26.14 -18.30
C GLY A 936 1.31 26.37 -18.05
N ALA A 937 2.17 25.56 -18.66
CA ALA A 937 3.62 25.75 -18.63
C ALA A 937 4.04 27.07 -19.30
N GLU A 938 3.40 27.45 -20.42
CA GLU A 938 3.62 28.74 -21.08
C GLU A 938 3.22 29.92 -20.16
N ALA A 939 2.08 29.81 -19.46
CA ALA A 939 1.62 30.84 -18.53
C ALA A 939 2.66 31.09 -17.42
N LEU A 940 3.19 30.02 -16.83
CA LEU A 940 4.26 30.11 -15.82
C LEU A 940 5.55 30.70 -16.44
N GLY A 941 5.91 30.28 -17.65
CA GLY A 941 7.06 30.82 -18.38
C GLY A 941 6.98 32.33 -18.62
N ARG A 942 5.78 32.86 -18.92
CA ARG A 942 5.53 34.30 -19.07
C ARG A 942 5.71 35.10 -17.78
N LEU A 943 5.70 34.45 -16.61
CA LEU A 943 6.01 35.06 -15.32
C LEU A 943 7.49 34.93 -14.92
N GLY A 944 8.33 34.35 -15.80
CA GLY A 944 9.74 34.09 -15.56
C GLY A 944 10.06 32.77 -14.85
N CYS A 945 9.05 31.92 -14.59
CA CYS A 945 9.24 30.61 -13.96
C CYS A 945 9.89 29.64 -14.95
N VAL A 946 10.86 28.84 -14.50
CA VAL A 946 11.46 27.82 -15.38
C VAL A 946 10.47 26.66 -15.53
N PRO A 947 10.19 26.09 -16.71
CA PRO A 947 9.30 24.92 -16.80
C PRO A 947 9.72 23.79 -15.86
N ALA A 948 8.78 23.19 -15.15
CA ALA A 948 9.06 21.98 -14.38
C ALA A 948 9.34 20.82 -15.35
N GLY A 949 10.22 19.89 -14.98
CA GLY A 949 10.31 18.61 -15.69
C GLY A 949 9.03 17.79 -15.52
N ASP A 950 8.92 16.67 -16.25
CA ASP A 950 7.75 15.76 -16.28
C ASP A 950 7.34 15.12 -14.92
N ASP A 951 7.98 15.54 -13.83
CA ASP A 951 8.24 14.75 -12.64
C ASP A 951 7.81 15.48 -11.34
N ALA A 952 6.98 16.54 -11.45
CA ALA A 952 6.61 17.45 -10.36
C ALA A 952 5.27 17.11 -9.67
N PHE A 953 4.82 15.84 -9.74
CA PHE A 953 3.57 15.41 -9.12
C PHE A 953 3.57 15.72 -7.62
N ARG A 954 2.58 16.49 -7.14
CA ARG A 954 2.40 16.88 -5.73
C ARG A 954 3.51 17.70 -5.09
N TRP A 955 4.42 18.25 -5.89
CA TRP A 955 5.48 19.10 -5.38
C TRP A 955 4.94 20.44 -4.90
N GLY A 956 5.54 20.96 -3.82
CA GLY A 956 5.44 22.37 -3.50
C GLY A 956 6.15 23.19 -4.57
N HIS A 957 5.50 24.24 -5.04
CA HIS A 957 6.08 25.22 -5.94
C HIS A 957 5.63 26.62 -5.54
N ALA A 958 6.58 27.43 -5.06
CA ALA A 958 6.37 28.82 -4.67
C ALA A 958 7.25 29.75 -5.53
N PHE A 959 6.72 30.91 -5.94
CA PHE A 959 7.47 31.88 -6.72
C PHE A 959 6.95 33.33 -6.56
N VAL A 960 7.83 34.29 -6.83
CA VAL A 960 7.52 35.72 -6.98
C VAL A 960 7.84 36.12 -8.42
N GLY A 961 6.86 35.92 -9.31
CA GLY A 961 6.98 36.10 -10.75
C GLY A 961 6.73 37.54 -11.21
N VAL A 962 7.17 37.84 -12.42
CA VAL A 962 7.01 39.16 -13.05
C VAL A 962 6.59 38.96 -14.49
N ALA A 963 5.49 39.58 -14.89
CA ALA A 963 4.95 39.47 -16.24
C ALA A 963 5.98 39.98 -17.28
N GLY A 964 6.36 39.10 -18.21
CA GLY A 964 7.36 39.37 -19.26
C GLY A 964 8.82 39.20 -18.83
N ALA A 965 9.08 38.72 -17.62
CA ALA A 965 10.46 38.51 -17.15
C ALA A 965 11.13 37.32 -17.86
N PRO A 966 12.46 37.37 -18.09
CA PRO A 966 13.20 36.23 -18.64
C PRO A 966 13.09 34.98 -17.77
N LEU A 967 13.11 33.80 -18.38
CA LEU A 967 13.08 32.52 -17.65
C LEU A 967 14.23 32.42 -16.64
N GLY A 968 13.93 32.00 -15.41
CA GLY A 968 14.92 31.84 -14.33
C GLY A 968 15.50 33.15 -13.80
N SER A 969 14.89 34.29 -14.13
CA SER A 969 15.26 35.59 -13.59
C SER A 969 14.55 35.93 -12.27
N ILE A 970 13.51 35.19 -11.90
CA ILE A 970 12.67 35.47 -10.73
C ILE A 970 13.00 34.56 -9.54
N PRO A 971 12.68 34.97 -8.29
CA PRO A 971 12.76 34.10 -7.11
C PRO A 971 11.74 32.97 -7.18
N GLU A 972 12.22 31.73 -7.18
CA GLU A 972 11.42 30.51 -7.35
C GLU A 972 12.02 29.37 -6.52
N ALA A 973 11.17 28.52 -5.94
CA ALA A 973 11.56 27.30 -5.25
C ALA A 973 10.55 26.18 -5.51
N ARG A 974 11.08 24.96 -5.67
CA ARG A 974 10.29 23.74 -5.87
C ARG A 974 10.95 22.60 -5.13
N ASP A 975 10.13 21.81 -4.44
CA ASP A 975 10.56 20.59 -3.77
C ASP A 975 9.34 19.67 -3.60
N VAL A 976 9.55 18.39 -3.33
CA VAL A 976 8.48 17.47 -2.93
C VAL A 976 7.85 17.88 -1.60
N ARG A 977 8.60 18.59 -0.75
CA ARG A 977 8.14 19.15 0.51
C ARG A 977 7.61 20.58 0.36
N PRO A 978 6.96 21.14 1.40
CA PRO A 978 6.62 22.55 1.41
C PRO A 978 7.82 23.45 1.15
N VAL A 979 7.62 24.50 0.37
CA VAL A 979 8.65 25.46 0.01
C VAL A 979 8.15 26.87 0.21
N ALA A 980 9.08 27.76 0.56
CA ALA A 980 8.81 29.18 0.72
C ALA A 980 9.83 30.06 0.01
N VAL A 981 9.36 31.14 -0.61
CA VAL A 981 10.16 32.14 -1.33
C VAL A 981 9.87 33.53 -0.77
N GLY A 982 10.91 34.37 -0.70
CA GLY A 982 10.82 35.73 -0.18
C GLY A 982 11.48 36.80 -1.06
N VAL A 983 10.94 38.02 -1.03
CA VAL A 983 11.55 39.24 -1.60
C VAL A 983 11.49 40.37 -0.57
N GLY A 984 12.57 41.13 -0.41
CA GLY A 984 12.62 42.26 0.52
C GLY A 984 12.62 41.88 2.00
N LEU A 985 12.94 40.62 2.32
CA LEU A 985 13.00 40.12 3.68
C LEU A 985 14.45 40.15 4.16
N GLY A 986 14.71 40.83 5.29
CA GLY A 986 16.04 41.01 5.86
C GLY A 986 16.57 39.74 6.54
N GLY A 987 17.88 39.54 6.48
CA GLY A 987 18.59 38.47 7.19
C GLY A 987 19.87 38.04 6.48
N PRO A 988 20.84 37.43 7.19
CA PRO A 988 22.00 36.79 6.57
C PRO A 988 21.60 35.72 5.56
N LEU A 989 22.29 35.68 4.42
CA LEU A 989 22.04 34.72 3.34
C LEU A 989 23.02 33.54 3.44
N LEU A 990 22.53 32.38 3.86
CA LEU A 990 23.28 31.14 3.97
C LEU A 990 23.25 30.39 2.62
N ALA A 991 24.42 30.19 2.00
CA ALA A 991 24.56 29.50 0.73
C ALA A 991 24.69 27.97 0.92
N SER A 992 25.46 27.53 1.91
CA SER A 992 25.60 26.10 2.21
C SER A 992 25.98 25.82 3.66
N VAL A 993 25.67 24.60 4.10
CA VAL A 993 26.12 23.99 5.35
C VAL A 993 26.88 22.72 5.00
N GLU A 994 28.15 22.64 5.35
CA GLU A 994 28.96 21.43 5.21
C GLU A 994 29.27 20.89 6.60
N ALA A 995 28.97 19.62 6.86
CA ALA A 995 29.31 18.95 8.11
C ALA A 995 30.31 17.83 7.80
N ARG A 996 31.45 17.85 8.50
CA ARG A 996 32.42 16.76 8.51
C ARG A 996 32.24 15.97 9.78
N PHE A 997 31.94 14.69 9.64
CA PHE A 997 31.69 13.82 10.77
C PHE A 997 32.96 13.13 11.22
N ALA A 998 33.04 12.87 12.53
CA ALA A 998 34.08 12.00 13.06
C ALA A 998 33.98 10.62 12.38
N SER A 999 35.10 9.92 12.25
CA SER A 999 35.10 8.56 11.69
C SER A 999 34.13 7.67 12.44
N GLU A 1000 33.14 7.15 11.73
CA GLU A 1000 32.22 6.17 12.29
C GLU A 1000 32.83 4.77 12.17
N ARG A 1001 33.08 4.17 13.32
CA ARG A 1001 33.64 2.82 13.41
C ARG A 1001 32.50 1.80 13.35
N SER A 1002 32.73 0.69 12.65
CA SER A 1002 31.75 -0.38 12.52
C SER A 1002 31.57 -1.12 13.85
N PRO A 1003 30.35 -1.30 14.40
CA PRO A 1003 30.07 -2.11 15.58
C PRO A 1003 30.46 -3.58 15.37
N ALA A 1004 30.41 -4.06 14.13
CA ALA A 1004 30.86 -5.42 13.79
C ALA A 1004 32.37 -5.64 14.07
N LEU A 1005 33.13 -4.56 14.25
CA LEU A 1005 34.56 -4.57 14.57
C LEU A 1005 34.86 -4.12 16.01
N GLU A 1006 33.84 -3.82 16.83
CA GLU A 1006 34.06 -3.52 18.25
C GLU A 1006 34.42 -4.82 18.99
N VAL A 1007 35.53 -4.80 19.72
CA VAL A 1007 35.99 -5.92 20.53
C VAL A 1007 36.00 -5.46 21.99
N PRO A 1008 34.92 -5.71 22.76
CA PRO A 1008 34.80 -5.26 24.14
C PRO A 1008 35.95 -5.73 25.04
N ASP A 1009 36.56 -6.86 24.69
CA ASP A 1009 37.63 -7.50 25.45
C ASP A 1009 39.05 -7.17 24.92
N LEU A 1010 39.19 -6.18 24.02
CA LEU A 1010 40.50 -5.76 23.52
C LEU A 1010 41.39 -5.25 24.69
N PRO A 1011 42.61 -5.76 24.92
CA PRO A 1011 43.39 -5.44 26.13
C PRO A 1011 43.97 -4.02 26.09
N VAL A 1012 43.33 -3.10 26.81
CA VAL A 1012 43.68 -1.67 26.86
C VAL A 1012 43.35 -1.07 28.24
N SER A 1013 44.04 -0.01 28.64
CA SER A 1013 43.82 0.73 29.90
C SER A 1013 44.13 2.22 29.74
N VAL A 1014 43.40 3.05 30.49
CA VAL A 1014 43.70 4.47 30.75
C VAL A 1014 44.01 4.63 32.24
N ASP A 1015 45.26 5.01 32.52
CA ASP A 1015 45.82 5.12 33.88
C ASP A 1015 45.82 6.57 34.39
N ASN A 1016 45.87 7.58 33.50
CA ASN A 1016 45.78 9.01 33.84
C ASN A 1016 44.88 9.72 32.79
N PRO A 1017 44.02 10.69 33.18
CA PRO A 1017 43.85 11.28 34.51
C PRO A 1017 43.23 10.31 35.52
N SER A 1018 43.62 10.46 36.79
CA SER A 1018 42.85 9.89 37.90
C SER A 1018 41.49 10.60 38.02
N GLU A 1019 40.49 9.93 38.58
CA GLU A 1019 39.19 10.53 38.82
C GLU A 1019 39.32 11.87 39.58
N ASP A 1020 38.64 12.90 39.08
CA ASP A 1020 38.60 14.28 39.60
C ASP A 1020 39.95 15.03 39.65
N LEU A 1021 40.96 14.58 38.89
CA LEU A 1021 42.26 15.26 38.79
C LEU A 1021 42.09 16.74 38.38
N LEU A 1022 42.72 17.67 39.11
CA LEU A 1022 42.73 19.09 38.74
C LEU A 1022 43.81 19.38 37.67
N VAL A 1023 43.39 19.94 36.54
CA VAL A 1023 44.22 20.22 35.36
C VAL A 1023 44.21 21.73 35.06
N ARG A 1024 45.36 22.27 34.65
CA ARG A 1024 45.51 23.67 34.20
C ARG A 1024 46.33 23.70 32.91
N GLY A 1025 45.73 24.14 31.81
CA GLY A 1025 46.40 24.26 30.51
C GLY A 1025 46.46 22.97 29.71
N GLU A 1026 47.32 22.01 30.08
CA GLU A 1026 47.49 20.74 29.36
C GLU A 1026 47.07 19.53 30.19
N LEU A 1027 46.26 18.66 29.61
CA LEU A 1027 45.87 17.36 30.13
C LEU A 1027 46.88 16.29 29.70
N PHE A 1028 47.52 15.66 30.67
CA PHE A 1028 48.37 14.49 30.45
C PHE A 1028 47.53 13.20 30.49
N VAL A 1029 47.63 12.37 29.47
CA VAL A 1029 46.90 11.10 29.35
C VAL A 1029 47.90 9.97 29.20
N ARG A 1030 47.79 8.91 29.99
CA ARG A 1030 48.69 7.75 29.90
C ARG A 1030 47.96 6.44 30.11
N GLY A 1031 48.50 5.35 29.60
CA GLY A 1031 47.94 4.02 29.75
C GLY A 1031 48.74 2.94 29.04
N TRP A 1032 48.09 1.83 28.70
CA TRP A 1032 48.65 0.77 27.86
C TRP A 1032 47.62 0.18 26.91
N CYS A 1033 48.07 -0.34 25.77
CA CYS A 1033 47.22 -0.96 24.75
C CYS A 1033 48.03 -1.89 23.84
N GLN A 1034 47.63 -3.16 23.78
CA GLN A 1034 48.27 -4.19 22.95
C GLN A 1034 47.36 -5.44 22.84
N GLU A 1035 47.41 -6.17 21.73
CA GLU A 1035 46.72 -7.46 21.62
C GLU A 1035 47.44 -8.56 22.41
N MET A 1036 46.71 -9.61 22.77
CA MET A 1036 47.32 -10.84 23.26
C MET A 1036 48.27 -11.40 22.19
N GLY A 1037 49.47 -11.82 22.60
CA GLY A 1037 50.54 -12.26 21.69
C GLY A 1037 51.36 -11.14 21.04
N GLY A 1038 51.14 -9.87 21.40
CA GLY A 1038 52.02 -8.76 21.02
C GLY A 1038 51.57 -7.92 19.81
N GLY A 1039 50.35 -8.13 19.30
CA GLY A 1039 49.81 -7.32 18.19
C GLY A 1039 49.68 -5.84 18.56
N PRO A 1040 50.05 -4.89 17.68
CA PRO A 1040 50.02 -3.47 18.02
C PRO A 1040 48.58 -2.95 18.12
N VAL A 1041 48.32 -2.10 19.11
CA VAL A 1041 47.06 -1.35 19.30
C VAL A 1041 47.41 0.11 19.54
N ALA A 1042 46.72 1.07 18.93
CA ALA A 1042 47.01 2.50 19.07
C ALA A 1042 45.86 3.28 19.73
N PRO A 1043 46.13 4.27 20.61
CA PRO A 1043 45.13 5.25 21.06
C PRO A 1043 44.94 6.28 19.94
N VAL A 1044 43.83 6.17 19.23
CA VAL A 1044 43.60 6.89 17.97
C VAL A 1044 42.72 8.12 18.14
N GLU A 1045 41.92 8.20 19.21
CA GLU A 1045 41.08 9.37 19.51
C GLU A 1045 41.09 9.68 21.02
N LEU A 1046 41.28 10.96 21.37
CA LEU A 1046 41.12 11.50 22.72
C LEU A 1046 39.97 12.53 22.70
N LEU A 1047 38.91 12.24 23.45
CA LEU A 1047 37.66 13.01 23.45
C LEU A 1047 37.48 13.66 24.83
N VAL A 1048 37.41 14.99 24.91
CA VAL A 1048 37.10 15.73 26.14
C VAL A 1048 35.70 16.33 26.03
N ASP A 1049 34.79 15.94 26.92
CA ASP A 1049 33.35 16.25 26.88
C ASP A 1049 32.67 15.91 25.55
N GLY A 1050 33.20 14.88 24.89
CA GLY A 1050 32.79 14.47 23.55
C GLY A 1050 33.42 15.29 22.43
N PHE A 1051 34.26 16.30 22.68
CA PHE A 1051 34.99 16.99 21.62
C PHE A 1051 36.34 16.31 21.36
N PRO A 1052 36.69 15.99 20.10
CA PRO A 1052 38.00 15.44 19.77
C PRO A 1052 39.06 16.52 19.92
N LEU A 1053 40.08 16.23 20.72
CA LEU A 1053 41.23 17.11 20.89
C LEU A 1053 42.50 16.39 20.42
N PRO A 1054 43.24 16.96 19.44
CA PRO A 1054 44.47 16.33 18.97
C PRO A 1054 45.51 16.31 20.09
N ALA A 1055 46.20 15.19 20.22
CA ALA A 1055 47.38 15.13 21.06
C ALA A 1055 48.47 15.99 20.43
N ARG A 1056 48.99 16.98 21.17
CA ARG A 1056 50.18 17.75 20.78
C ARG A 1056 51.41 16.86 20.67
N ARG A 1057 51.42 15.79 21.46
CA ARG A 1057 52.47 14.78 21.48
C ARG A 1057 51.85 13.43 21.88
N LEU A 1058 52.25 12.36 21.20
CA LEU A 1058 51.92 10.98 21.52
C LEU A 1058 53.18 10.10 21.42
N SER A 1059 53.52 9.37 22.48
CA SER A 1059 54.68 8.46 22.52
C SER A 1059 54.32 7.08 23.06
N ARG A 1060 55.02 6.05 22.57
CA ARG A 1060 54.96 4.67 23.11
C ARG A 1060 56.04 4.47 24.16
N VAL A 1061 55.72 3.78 25.25
CA VAL A 1061 56.64 3.55 26.38
C VAL A 1061 56.62 2.08 26.82
N PRO A 1062 57.71 1.54 27.39
CA PRO A 1062 57.72 0.18 27.95
C PRO A 1062 56.79 0.02 29.16
N ARG A 1063 56.12 -1.14 29.27
CA ARG A 1063 55.25 -1.52 30.41
C ARG A 1063 55.59 -2.91 30.95
N PRO A 1064 56.75 -3.08 31.60
CA PRO A 1064 57.15 -4.37 32.17
C PRO A 1064 56.20 -4.84 33.28
N ASP A 1065 55.52 -3.90 33.95
CA ASP A 1065 54.46 -4.16 34.92
C ASP A 1065 53.27 -4.90 34.28
N VAL A 1066 52.88 -4.52 33.06
CA VAL A 1066 51.80 -5.18 32.31
C VAL A 1066 52.20 -6.58 31.88
N ALA A 1067 53.42 -6.76 31.34
CA ALA A 1067 53.91 -8.11 30.98
C ALA A 1067 54.01 -9.04 32.21
N THR A 1068 54.30 -8.49 33.39
CA THR A 1068 54.36 -9.27 34.64
C THR A 1068 52.96 -9.70 35.10
N ALA A 1069 51.98 -8.78 35.04
CA ALA A 1069 50.62 -9.04 35.47
C ALA A 1069 49.78 -9.85 34.45
N LEU A 1070 50.06 -9.67 33.16
CA LEU A 1070 49.38 -10.29 32.02
C LEU A 1070 50.40 -10.87 31.03
N PRO A 1071 51.00 -12.04 31.32
CA PRO A 1071 52.01 -12.64 30.45
C PRO A 1071 51.55 -12.90 29.01
N GLU A 1072 50.25 -13.09 28.82
CA GLU A 1072 49.61 -13.33 27.51
C GLU A 1072 49.68 -12.12 26.56
N VAL A 1073 49.95 -10.91 27.05
CA VAL A 1073 50.16 -9.70 26.23
C VAL A 1073 51.46 -9.76 25.41
N GLY A 1074 52.41 -10.61 25.80
CA GLY A 1074 53.69 -10.79 25.10
C GLY A 1074 54.69 -9.66 25.35
N ASP A 1075 55.43 -9.24 24.30
CA ASP A 1075 56.45 -8.18 24.40
C ASP A 1075 55.83 -6.81 24.73
N ALA A 1076 55.95 -6.37 26.00
CA ALA A 1076 55.44 -5.09 26.46
C ALA A 1076 56.43 -3.91 26.34
N SER A 1077 57.51 -4.05 25.54
CA SER A 1077 58.50 -2.97 25.32
C SER A 1077 57.88 -1.71 24.70
N ARG A 1078 56.72 -1.86 24.04
CA ARG A 1078 55.97 -0.77 23.43
C ARG A 1078 54.50 -0.75 23.85
N ALA A 1079 54.09 -1.49 24.88
CA ALA A 1079 52.68 -1.62 25.25
C ALA A 1079 52.08 -0.34 25.85
N GLY A 1080 52.89 0.55 26.45
CA GLY A 1080 52.43 1.80 27.05
C GLY A 1080 52.25 2.94 26.05
N TYR A 1081 51.42 3.93 26.40
CA TYR A 1081 51.30 5.18 25.67
C TYR A 1081 51.20 6.39 26.61
N GLU A 1082 51.67 7.54 26.13
CA GLU A 1082 51.61 8.85 26.79
C GLU A 1082 51.22 9.93 25.78
N ALA A 1083 50.24 10.77 26.13
CA ALA A 1083 49.71 11.83 25.29
C ALA A 1083 49.49 13.13 26.07
N TRP A 1084 49.66 14.28 25.40
CA TRP A 1084 49.41 15.61 25.95
C TRP A 1084 48.37 16.33 25.11
N VAL A 1085 47.29 16.78 25.76
CA VAL A 1085 46.13 17.39 25.13
C VAL A 1085 45.95 18.80 25.67
N ASP A 1086 45.86 19.79 24.79
CA ASP A 1086 45.60 21.18 25.19
C ASP A 1086 44.13 21.36 25.57
N VAL A 1087 43.88 21.76 26.81
CA VAL A 1087 42.53 21.99 27.37
C VAL A 1087 42.34 23.44 27.82
N SER A 1088 43.27 24.34 27.47
CA SER A 1088 43.24 25.75 27.90
C SER A 1088 42.04 26.54 27.39
N GLY A 1089 41.43 26.11 26.28
CA GLY A 1089 40.22 26.72 25.71
C GLY A 1089 38.91 26.26 26.33
N LEU A 1090 38.93 25.37 27.33
CA LEU A 1090 37.74 24.83 27.98
C LEU A 1090 37.35 25.62 29.23
N ALA A 1091 36.06 25.69 29.52
CA ALA A 1091 35.54 26.40 30.70
C ALA A 1091 36.01 25.73 32.01
N PRO A 1092 36.30 26.47 33.09
CA PRO A 1092 36.62 25.88 34.39
C PRO A 1092 35.46 25.02 34.93
N GLY A 1093 35.76 23.86 35.51
CA GLY A 1093 34.72 22.96 36.02
C GLY A 1093 35.02 21.47 35.85
N PRO A 1094 34.03 20.58 36.02
CA PRO A 1094 34.16 19.15 35.76
C PRO A 1094 34.10 18.81 34.26
N HIS A 1095 34.97 17.91 33.82
CA HIS A 1095 35.09 17.42 32.44
C HIS A 1095 35.26 15.90 32.41
N VAL A 1096 35.00 15.31 31.24
CA VAL A 1096 35.09 13.87 31.00
C VAL A 1096 36.05 13.57 29.84
N LEU A 1097 36.99 12.65 30.03
CA LEU A 1097 37.86 12.10 28.99
C LEU A 1097 37.36 10.71 28.55
N ALA A 1098 37.28 10.48 27.24
CA ALA A 1098 37.17 9.15 26.65
C ALA A 1098 38.31 8.89 25.65
N VAL A 1099 38.77 7.64 25.57
CA VAL A 1099 39.86 7.22 24.68
C VAL A 1099 39.41 6.04 23.83
N VAL A 1100 39.68 6.10 22.52
CA VAL A 1100 39.39 5.02 21.58
C VAL A 1100 40.69 4.36 21.11
N PHE A 1101 40.70 3.03 21.12
CA PHE A 1101 41.84 2.19 20.74
C PHE A 1101 41.56 1.37 19.49
N GLU A 1102 42.56 1.15 18.64
CA GLU A 1102 42.41 0.47 17.35
C GLU A 1102 43.62 -0.40 16.98
N THR A 1103 43.35 -1.56 16.37
CA THR A 1103 44.33 -2.47 15.76
C THR A 1103 44.53 -2.15 14.27
N PRO A 1104 45.64 -2.57 13.64
CA PRO A 1104 45.89 -2.31 12.20
C PRO A 1104 44.85 -2.88 11.24
N ASP A 1105 44.13 -3.92 11.64
CA ASP A 1105 43.04 -4.54 10.86
C ASP A 1105 41.67 -3.89 11.09
N GLY A 1106 41.60 -2.81 11.88
CA GLY A 1106 40.41 -1.98 12.08
C GLY A 1106 39.47 -2.42 13.21
N ARG A 1107 39.85 -3.43 14.00
CA ARG A 1107 39.14 -3.76 15.26
C ARG A 1107 39.42 -2.67 16.30
N TRP A 1108 38.42 -2.36 17.13
CA TRP A 1108 38.53 -1.22 18.04
C TRP A 1108 37.80 -1.43 19.36
N ARG A 1109 38.13 -0.58 20.35
CA ARG A 1109 37.46 -0.53 21.66
C ARG A 1109 37.43 0.91 22.18
N ARG A 1110 36.27 1.38 22.64
CA ARG A 1110 36.16 2.61 23.45
C ARG A 1110 36.35 2.26 24.93
N TYR A 1111 37.29 2.93 25.58
CA TYR A 1111 37.53 2.75 27.01
C TYR A 1111 36.50 3.50 27.86
N PRO A 1112 36.12 2.99 29.05
CA PRO A 1112 35.25 3.71 29.98
C PRO A 1112 35.75 5.12 30.30
N ASP A 1113 34.80 6.05 30.42
CA ASP A 1113 35.05 7.47 30.63
C ASP A 1113 35.80 7.75 31.95
N ARG A 1114 36.71 8.72 31.95
CA ARG A 1114 37.46 9.22 33.13
C ARG A 1114 37.07 10.66 33.46
N ARG A 1115 36.80 10.99 34.72
CA ARG A 1115 36.46 12.37 35.13
C ARG A 1115 37.69 13.14 35.57
N PHE A 1116 37.74 14.42 35.25
CA PHE A 1116 38.77 15.35 35.74
C PHE A 1116 38.17 16.77 35.90
N ARG A 1117 38.89 17.70 36.49
CA ARG A 1117 38.44 19.09 36.72
C ARG A 1117 39.43 20.08 36.12
N ILE A 1118 38.95 21.10 35.43
CA ILE A 1118 39.78 22.22 34.96
C ILE A 1118 39.69 23.34 35.99
N GLY A 1119 40.86 23.82 36.42
CA GLY A 1119 40.97 24.94 37.35
C GLY A 1119 40.59 26.28 36.71
N PRO A 1120 40.22 27.28 37.52
CA PRO A 1120 39.99 28.65 37.04
C PRO A 1120 41.25 29.31 36.48
#